data_AF-A0A812Y2F9-F1
#
_entry.id   AF-A0A812Y2F9-F1
#
_cell.length_a   1.000
_cell.length_b   1.000
_cell.length_c   1.000
_cell.angle_alpha   90.00
_cell.angle_beta   90.00
_cell.angle_gamma   90.00
#
_symmetry.space_group_name_H-M   'P 1'
#
loop_
_entity.id
_entity.type
_entity.pdbx_description
1 polymer ?
#
loop_
_entity_poly.entity_id
_entity_poly.type
_entity_poly.pdbx_seq_one_letter_code
_entity_poly.pdbx_strand_id
1 'polypeptide(L)'
;MGQNPVHAAAVVGLQWGDEGKGKLVDLLAGKYRAVVRYNGGANAGHSVVVGGERYSLHLVPSGILSPSCEAVIGNGVVVDPLRLLEEIQTLKSRGVDTKRLVISDRAHVVMPYHKAEDAAREELLSATTESGADDSTKKVISAIGTTKRGIGPAYADKINRSTAIRIGDLARPDVLRTKLDMICGLKNAILGAIVGEGFEPFDAEEIAIQMIECGKELTPMIKDTAYLLDDLRKEGQPILFEGANATMLDVDHGTYPFVTSSNSSALGIGPGSGVPPQCIDQIIGVVKAYSTRVGGGPMPTELFDSIGDGIRERGREFGTTTGRPRRVGWLDLVAVKYSAMVSGATELCITLLDVLAGEPELKIATAYSIDGNTSERFIPDGHALEHAEPVLESMPGFSEDITAARTLDELPTNAKAYIHRIEEFVGVPVRTISVGPDREQTIMCDAPSHAVSTLDARSREALERIQSRYPESDPLGCLPGVDPAKIPVHVAMIMDGNGRWAKQRGMPRIMGHQQGVKTVRTMLRACAEIGVEILTLYSFSTENWSRPQEEIQGLMEMCVAYCEHERDALKENNVRVRVLGRREGMPKAALDALDALVDATKNCTGITMCLAVNYGGRDEIVDAARSLATLAADGTLDPKAIDATLFANKLTTRGLPDPDLLIRTGGDFRVSNYLLWQISYAEIAVIDEQWPDFTRERFFELISDFAGRSRRFGNIDSQ
;
A
#
# COMPACT_ATOMS: atom_id res chain seq x y z
N MET A 1 4.49 -12.66 -15.43
CA MET A 1 5.48 -11.72 -15.99
C MET A 1 6.33 -11.15 -14.85
N GLY A 2 7.55 -10.68 -15.14
CA GLY A 2 8.46 -10.13 -14.13
C GLY A 2 7.87 -8.89 -13.46
N GLN A 3 7.88 -8.87 -12.12
CA GLN A 3 7.47 -7.73 -11.30
C GLN A 3 8.20 -6.47 -11.79
N ASN A 4 7.48 -5.37 -12.01
CA ASN A 4 8.11 -4.04 -12.07
C ASN A 4 8.99 -3.92 -10.81
N PRO A 5 10.29 -3.62 -10.94
CA PRO A 5 11.15 -3.56 -9.76
C PRO A 5 10.64 -2.46 -8.83
N VAL A 6 10.22 -2.86 -7.62
CA VAL A 6 9.97 -1.95 -6.51
C VAL A 6 11.26 -1.15 -6.30
N HIS A 7 11.21 0.18 -6.45
CA HIS A 7 12.41 1.02 -6.40
C HIS A 7 12.74 1.43 -4.97
N ALA A 8 11.73 1.57 -4.10
CA ALA A 8 11.96 1.56 -2.67
C ALA A 8 10.83 0.92 -1.87
N ALA A 9 11.20 0.14 -0.85
CA ALA A 9 10.28 -0.49 0.08
C ALA A 9 10.63 -0.15 1.53
N ALA A 10 9.67 -0.27 2.44
CA ALA A 10 9.88 -0.11 3.87
C ALA A 10 9.31 -1.29 4.66
N VAL A 11 9.97 -1.65 5.75
CA VAL A 11 9.49 -2.64 6.73
C VAL A 11 9.30 -1.92 8.07
N VAL A 12 8.05 -1.83 8.53
CA VAL A 12 7.67 -1.10 9.75
C VAL A 12 6.84 -1.99 10.67
N GLY A 13 6.95 -1.82 11.98
CA GLY A 13 6.19 -2.60 12.96
C GLY A 13 4.89 -1.86 13.27
N LEU A 14 3.76 -2.56 13.31
CA LEU A 14 2.45 -1.93 13.51
C LEU A 14 1.91 -2.05 14.96
N GLN A 15 2.71 -2.56 15.89
CA GLN A 15 2.33 -2.75 17.30
C GLN A 15 3.33 -2.02 18.21
N TRP A 16 3.69 -2.60 19.37
CA TRP A 16 4.61 -2.02 20.36
C TRP A 16 6.02 -2.62 20.30
N GLY A 17 6.48 -2.97 19.10
CA GLY A 17 7.82 -3.49 18.86
C GLY A 17 7.89 -5.02 18.95
N ASP A 18 9.05 -5.55 18.53
CA ASP A 18 9.35 -6.98 18.49
C ASP A 18 8.44 -7.84 17.57
N GLU A 19 7.88 -7.26 16.52
CA GLU A 19 7.01 -7.98 15.57
C GLU A 19 7.78 -8.93 14.62
N GLY A 20 9.09 -9.13 14.82
CA GLY A 20 9.91 -9.98 13.95
C GLY A 20 10.38 -9.32 12.65
N LYS A 21 10.38 -7.98 12.58
CA LYS A 21 10.86 -7.20 11.40
C LYS A 21 12.22 -7.66 10.86
N GLY A 22 13.18 -7.95 11.75
CA GLY A 22 14.53 -8.36 11.36
C GLY A 22 14.54 -9.60 10.46
N LYS A 23 13.67 -10.59 10.73
CA LYS A 23 13.53 -11.78 9.88
C LYS A 23 13.10 -11.42 8.46
N LEU A 24 12.11 -10.53 8.34
CA LEU A 24 11.61 -10.09 7.03
C LEU A 24 12.67 -9.27 6.29
N VAL A 25 13.36 -8.36 6.98
CA VAL A 25 14.43 -7.56 6.37
C VAL A 25 15.56 -8.46 5.88
N ASP A 26 15.99 -9.47 6.65
CA ASP A 26 16.99 -10.45 6.19
C ASP A 26 16.54 -11.23 4.95
N LEU A 27 15.29 -11.70 4.93
CA LEU A 27 14.71 -12.40 3.79
C LEU A 27 14.73 -11.55 2.51
N LEU A 28 14.52 -10.24 2.65
CA LEU A 28 14.44 -9.27 1.56
C LEU A 28 15.79 -8.67 1.17
N ALA A 29 16.73 -8.50 2.10
CA ALA A 29 17.95 -7.70 1.94
C ALA A 29 18.79 -8.08 0.71
N GLY A 30 18.81 -9.36 0.32
CA GLY A 30 19.50 -9.83 -0.89
C GLY A 30 18.98 -9.25 -2.22
N LYS A 31 17.77 -8.69 -2.22
CA LYS A 31 17.13 -8.08 -3.40
C LYS A 31 17.38 -6.57 -3.52
N TYR A 32 17.98 -5.95 -2.50
CA TYR A 32 18.13 -4.50 -2.41
C TYR A 32 19.60 -4.08 -2.45
N ARG A 33 19.87 -2.95 -3.09
CA ARG A 33 21.22 -2.38 -3.19
C ARG A 33 21.67 -1.74 -1.87
N ALA A 34 20.72 -1.22 -1.10
CA ALA A 34 20.94 -0.66 0.24
C ALA A 34 19.79 -1.01 1.21
N VAL A 35 20.14 -1.31 2.46
CA VAL A 35 19.21 -1.35 3.60
C VAL A 35 19.51 -0.16 4.51
N VAL A 36 18.50 0.65 4.79
CA VAL A 36 18.63 1.94 5.48
C VAL A 36 17.88 1.93 6.81
N ARG A 37 18.60 2.09 7.92
CA ARG A 37 18.02 2.42 9.22
C ARG A 37 17.81 3.92 9.30
N TYR A 38 16.57 4.37 9.51
CA TYR A 38 16.22 5.80 9.48
C TYR A 38 15.87 6.40 10.84
N ASN A 39 15.62 5.58 11.88
CA ASN A 39 15.23 6.04 13.21
C ASN A 39 15.83 5.20 14.35
N GLY A 40 15.60 5.67 15.58
CA GLY A 40 16.04 5.02 16.81
C GLY A 40 17.55 5.13 17.06
N GLY A 41 18.09 4.16 17.77
CA GLY A 41 19.51 4.02 18.07
C GLY A 41 19.81 2.63 18.64
N ALA A 42 20.71 2.55 19.62
CA ALA A 42 21.08 1.29 20.27
C ALA A 42 19.96 0.66 21.15
N ASN A 43 18.81 1.33 21.26
CA ASN A 43 17.60 0.79 21.89
C ASN A 43 16.80 -0.12 20.96
N ALA A 44 17.05 -0.03 19.66
CA ALA A 44 16.56 -1.00 18.71
C ALA A 44 17.42 -2.26 18.80
N GLY A 45 16.80 -3.41 18.66
CA GLY A 45 17.52 -4.67 18.57
C GLY A 45 16.65 -5.74 17.95
N HIS A 46 17.24 -6.52 17.06
CA HIS A 46 16.60 -7.69 16.48
C HIS A 46 17.63 -8.80 16.31
N SER A 47 17.14 -10.02 16.41
CA SER A 47 17.93 -11.20 16.07
C SER A 47 17.57 -11.66 14.67
N VAL A 48 18.60 -11.96 13.89
CA VAL A 48 18.49 -12.55 12.55
C VAL A 48 19.28 -13.85 12.52
N VAL A 49 18.76 -14.86 11.82
CA VAL A 49 19.38 -16.17 11.70
C VAL A 49 19.83 -16.36 10.25
N VAL A 50 21.14 -16.39 10.02
CA VAL A 50 21.73 -16.54 8.70
C VAL A 50 22.63 -17.77 8.69
N GLY A 51 22.35 -18.72 7.80
CA GLY A 51 23.13 -19.96 7.71
C GLY A 51 23.09 -20.81 9.00
N GLY A 52 22.02 -20.71 9.79
CA GLY A 52 21.88 -21.38 11.09
C GLY A 52 22.56 -20.65 12.27
N GLU A 53 23.24 -19.54 12.03
CA GLU A 53 23.87 -18.74 13.08
C GLU A 53 23.02 -17.52 13.45
N ARG A 54 22.90 -17.25 14.75
CA ARG A 54 22.14 -16.10 15.28
C ARG A 54 23.04 -14.87 15.43
N TYR A 55 22.63 -13.78 14.78
CA TYR A 55 23.24 -12.45 14.88
C TYR A 55 22.27 -11.51 15.61
N SER A 56 22.76 -10.81 16.63
CA SER A 56 21.99 -9.78 17.35
C SER A 56 22.53 -8.41 16.95
N LEU A 57 21.72 -7.67 16.20
CA LEU A 57 22.07 -6.35 15.68
C LEU A 57 21.29 -5.28 16.43
N HIS A 58 21.90 -4.10 16.61
CA HIS A 58 21.30 -2.95 17.29
C HIS A 58 21.35 -1.70 16.43
N LEU A 59 22.56 -1.19 16.15
CA LEU A 59 22.76 0.00 15.31
C LEU A 59 22.99 -0.37 13.85
N VAL A 60 23.71 -1.47 13.61
CA VAL A 60 24.05 -1.90 12.25
C VAL A 60 22.78 -2.44 11.55
N PRO A 61 22.42 -1.92 10.37
CA PRO A 61 21.28 -2.44 9.60
C PRO A 61 21.45 -3.92 9.23
N SER A 62 20.34 -4.66 9.18
CA SER A 62 20.35 -6.10 8.85
C SER A 62 21.02 -6.43 7.52
N GLY A 63 20.96 -5.49 6.56
CA GLY A 63 21.57 -5.64 5.24
C GLY A 63 23.07 -5.92 5.26
N ILE A 64 23.78 -5.67 6.37
CA ILE A 64 25.21 -5.98 6.49
C ILE A 64 25.53 -7.46 6.27
N LEU A 65 24.57 -8.35 6.61
CA LEU A 65 24.69 -9.79 6.47
C LEU A 65 24.50 -10.24 5.01
N SER A 66 24.01 -9.35 4.13
CA SER A 66 23.90 -9.59 2.69
C SER A 66 25.15 -9.08 1.94
N PRO A 67 25.89 -9.94 1.21
CA PRO A 67 27.14 -9.55 0.54
C PRO A 67 27.01 -8.42 -0.49
N SER A 68 25.84 -8.27 -1.12
CA SER A 68 25.59 -7.31 -2.20
C SER A 68 24.99 -5.98 -1.71
N CYS A 69 24.78 -5.82 -0.40
CA CYS A 69 23.99 -4.72 0.15
C CYS A 69 24.85 -3.73 0.94
N GLU A 70 24.62 -2.44 0.71
CA GLU A 70 25.10 -1.37 1.61
C GLU A 70 24.19 -1.27 2.84
N ALA A 71 24.79 -1.33 4.02
CA ALA A 71 24.08 -1.11 5.27
C ALA A 71 24.23 0.36 5.64
N VAL A 72 23.16 1.14 5.55
CA VAL A 72 23.18 2.59 5.73
C VAL A 72 22.52 2.98 7.06
N ILE A 73 23.24 3.71 7.90
CA ILE A 73 22.71 4.42 9.08
C ILE A 73 22.38 5.85 8.66
N GLY A 74 21.09 6.16 8.52
CA GLY A 74 20.57 7.46 8.12
C GLY A 74 20.71 8.55 9.18
N ASN A 75 20.49 9.80 8.78
CA ASN A 75 20.63 10.97 9.67
C ASN A 75 19.57 11.06 10.79
N GLY A 76 18.50 10.27 10.72
CA GLY A 76 17.50 10.18 11.78
C GLY A 76 17.92 9.32 12.97
N VAL A 77 18.97 8.51 12.85
CA VAL A 77 19.47 7.63 13.92
C VAL A 77 20.34 8.42 14.91
N VAL A 78 20.19 8.12 16.21
CA VAL A 78 21.14 8.53 17.26
C VAL A 78 22.13 7.39 17.51
N VAL A 79 23.41 7.63 17.25
CA VAL A 79 24.47 6.62 17.19
C VAL A 79 25.32 6.69 18.45
N ASP A 80 25.44 5.58 19.16
CA ASP A 80 26.43 5.39 20.22
C ASP A 80 27.72 4.85 19.59
N PRO A 81 28.80 5.66 19.46
CA PRO A 81 29.98 5.27 18.70
C PRO A 81 30.71 4.07 19.31
N LEU A 82 30.75 3.99 20.64
CA LEU A 82 31.39 2.90 21.36
C LEU A 82 30.66 1.58 21.08
N ARG A 83 29.33 1.59 21.19
CA ARG A 83 28.51 0.40 20.89
C ARG A 83 28.56 0.01 19.42
N LEU A 84 28.59 0.98 18.52
CA LEU A 84 28.75 0.69 17.09
C LEU A 84 30.08 0.00 16.80
N LEU A 85 31.18 0.46 17.42
CA LEU A 85 32.48 -0.18 17.27
C LEU A 85 32.50 -1.59 17.87
N GLU A 86 31.91 -1.81 19.05
CA GLU A 86 31.73 -3.16 19.61
C GLU A 86 30.97 -4.09 18.64
N GLU A 87 29.89 -3.59 18.05
CA GLU A 87 29.06 -4.33 17.09
C GLU A 87 29.85 -4.66 15.81
N ILE A 88 30.60 -3.70 15.26
CA ILE A 88 31.49 -3.88 14.11
C ILE A 88 32.55 -4.95 14.40
N GLN A 89 33.21 -4.90 15.56
CA GLN A 89 34.24 -5.89 15.92
C GLN A 89 33.64 -7.28 16.11
N THR A 90 32.45 -7.37 16.72
CA THR A 90 31.72 -8.63 16.86
C THR A 90 31.40 -9.23 15.48
N LEU A 91 30.91 -8.43 14.54
CA LEU A 91 30.65 -8.87 13.17
C LEU A 91 31.92 -9.32 12.43
N LYS A 92 33.01 -8.55 12.53
CA LYS A 92 34.31 -8.91 11.93
C LYS A 92 34.86 -10.23 12.47
N SER A 93 34.78 -10.46 13.79
CA SER A 93 35.25 -11.70 14.41
C SER A 93 34.47 -12.94 13.96
N ARG A 94 33.26 -12.75 13.43
CA ARG A 94 32.42 -13.78 12.80
C ARG A 94 32.57 -13.84 11.28
N GLY A 95 33.52 -13.11 10.70
CA GLY A 95 33.80 -13.12 9.26
C GLY A 95 32.87 -12.25 8.40
N VAL A 96 32.04 -11.40 9.00
CA VAL A 96 31.18 -10.48 8.26
C VAL A 96 31.99 -9.28 7.75
N ASP A 97 31.90 -8.99 6.46
CA ASP A 97 32.54 -7.82 5.85
C ASP A 97 31.77 -6.53 6.19
N THR A 98 32.34 -5.74 7.10
CA THR A 98 31.73 -4.48 7.55
C THR A 98 32.11 -3.27 6.70
N LYS A 99 32.89 -3.42 5.61
CA LYS A 99 33.31 -2.27 4.78
C LYS A 99 32.15 -1.62 4.03
N ARG A 100 31.02 -2.33 3.91
CA ARG A 100 29.77 -1.85 3.29
C ARG A 100 28.89 -1.04 4.23
N LEU A 101 29.27 -0.90 5.50
CA LEU A 101 28.58 -0.02 6.44
C LEU A 101 28.83 1.44 6.07
N VAL A 102 27.76 2.21 5.93
CA VAL A 102 27.78 3.64 5.67
C VAL A 102 27.05 4.36 6.80
N ILE A 103 27.66 5.41 7.33
CA ILE A 103 27.13 6.20 8.44
C ILE A 103 26.93 7.63 7.98
N SER A 104 25.75 8.18 8.20
CA SER A 104 25.48 9.58 7.92
C SER A 104 26.38 10.48 8.76
N ASP A 105 27.07 11.41 8.10
CA ASP A 105 27.78 12.52 8.75
C ASP A 105 26.85 13.39 9.62
N ARG A 106 25.55 13.38 9.31
CA ARG A 106 24.50 14.14 10.00
C ARG A 106 23.78 13.37 11.11
N ALA A 107 24.05 12.07 11.29
CA ALA A 107 23.52 11.32 12.43
C ALA A 107 24.03 11.92 13.75
N HIS A 108 23.20 11.89 14.79
CA HIS A 108 23.55 12.50 16.09
C HIS A 108 24.21 11.48 16.99
N VAL A 109 25.01 11.95 17.95
CA VAL A 109 25.86 11.08 18.78
C VAL A 109 25.24 10.92 20.17
N VAL A 110 25.14 9.67 20.62
CA VAL A 110 24.79 9.34 21.99
C VAL A 110 26.05 9.39 22.84
N MET A 111 26.15 10.39 23.70
CA MET A 111 27.29 10.63 24.59
C MET A 111 27.08 10.00 25.97
N PRO A 112 28.15 9.78 26.77
CA PRO A 112 28.04 9.23 28.12
C PRO A 112 27.06 9.99 29.03
N TYR A 113 27.05 11.32 28.95
CA TYR A 113 26.13 12.16 29.72
C TYR A 113 24.66 11.96 29.34
N HIS A 114 24.34 11.55 28.10
CA HIS A 114 22.97 11.21 27.72
C HIS A 114 22.48 9.96 28.44
N LYS A 115 23.35 8.96 28.62
CA LYS A 115 23.00 7.70 29.32
C LYS A 115 22.77 7.97 30.81
N ALA A 116 23.62 8.79 31.41
CA ALA A 116 23.46 9.22 32.80
C ALA A 116 22.17 10.04 32.98
N GLU A 117 21.88 10.96 32.06
CA GLU A 117 20.63 11.75 32.09
C GLU A 117 19.38 10.88 31.96
N ASP A 118 19.38 9.91 31.04
CA ASP A 118 18.28 8.95 30.86
C ASP A 118 18.05 8.12 32.13
N ALA A 119 19.12 7.58 32.71
CA ALA A 119 19.05 6.80 33.95
C ALA A 119 18.55 7.63 35.15
N ALA A 120 19.09 8.84 35.34
CA ALA A 120 18.73 9.71 36.45
C ALA A 120 17.28 10.20 36.37
N ARG A 121 16.79 10.53 35.17
CA ARG A 121 15.39 10.92 34.95
C ARG A 121 14.43 9.76 35.27
N GLU A 122 14.73 8.55 34.80
CA GLU A 122 13.91 7.37 35.10
C GLU A 122 13.87 7.04 36.60
N GLU A 123 15.00 7.17 37.29
CA GLU A 123 15.08 6.95 38.74
C GLU A 123 14.26 7.97 39.52
N LEU A 124 14.40 9.26 39.17
CA LEU A 124 13.61 10.34 39.77
C LEU A 124 12.10 10.11 39.58
N LEU A 125 11.68 9.74 38.37
CA LEU A 125 10.26 9.47 38.07
C LEU A 125 9.76 8.23 38.82
N SER A 126 10.56 7.18 38.93
CA SER A 126 10.19 5.96 39.66
C SER A 126 10.01 6.24 41.17
N ALA A 127 10.90 7.03 41.78
CA ALA A 127 10.83 7.38 43.21
C ALA A 127 9.57 8.20 43.56
N THR A 128 9.07 9.01 42.62
CA THR A 128 7.82 9.75 42.81
C THR A 128 6.57 8.84 42.85
N THR A 129 6.64 7.65 42.24
CA THR A 129 5.54 6.67 42.20
C THR A 129 5.47 5.80 43.46
N GLU A 130 6.61 5.49 44.11
CA GLU A 130 6.66 4.65 45.33
C GLU A 130 6.28 5.41 46.62
N SER A 131 6.29 6.74 46.59
CA SER A 131 5.97 7.60 47.73
C SER A 131 4.44 7.75 47.91
N GLY A 132 3.82 6.66 48.37
CA GLY A 132 2.39 6.38 48.71
C GLY A 132 1.42 7.53 49.06
N ALA A 133 1.31 8.56 48.23
CA ALA A 133 0.31 9.61 48.36
C ALA A 133 -0.84 9.35 47.38
N ASP A 134 -2.03 9.20 47.95
CA ASP A 134 -3.35 9.11 47.33
C ASP A 134 -3.73 10.44 46.63
N ASP A 135 -2.90 10.86 45.68
CA ASP A 135 -3.09 12.10 44.93
C ASP A 135 -3.21 11.77 43.44
N SER A 136 -4.42 11.92 42.91
CA SER A 136 -4.77 11.63 41.52
C SER A 136 -3.94 12.42 40.49
N THR A 137 -3.20 13.43 40.94
CA THR A 137 -2.23 14.18 40.13
C THR A 137 -0.86 13.50 39.98
N LYS A 138 -0.47 12.57 40.88
CA LYS A 138 0.82 11.85 40.79
C LYS A 138 0.83 10.68 39.81
N LYS A 139 -0.32 10.25 39.27
CA LYS A 139 -0.41 9.18 38.26
C LYS A 139 -0.09 9.63 36.83
N VAL A 140 -0.06 10.94 36.56
CA VAL A 140 0.11 11.47 35.19
C VAL A 140 1.57 11.48 34.73
N ILE A 141 2.52 11.64 35.66
CA ILE A 141 3.96 11.65 35.37
C ILE A 141 4.58 10.43 36.05
N SER A 142 4.93 9.41 35.27
CA SER A 142 5.50 8.16 35.75
C SER A 142 6.73 7.76 34.92
N ALA A 143 7.50 6.80 35.42
CA ALA A 143 8.62 6.24 34.68
C ALA A 143 8.14 5.59 33.38
N ILE A 144 8.86 5.83 32.28
CA ILE A 144 8.49 5.31 30.95
C ILE A 144 8.92 3.85 30.82
N GLY A 145 10.00 3.46 31.52
CA GLY A 145 10.67 2.18 31.32
C GLY A 145 11.65 2.26 30.16
N THR A 146 12.46 3.32 30.10
CA THR A 146 13.42 3.50 29.00
C THR A 146 14.50 2.41 29.03
N THR A 147 15.22 2.26 27.91
CA THR A 147 16.35 1.32 27.82
C THR A 147 17.60 1.83 28.56
N LYS A 148 17.56 3.05 29.14
CA LYS A 148 18.71 3.74 29.77
C LYS A 148 19.94 3.82 28.84
N ARG A 149 19.68 3.92 27.54
CA ARG A 149 20.70 4.01 26.48
C ARG A 149 20.96 5.45 26.03
N GLY A 150 20.30 6.45 26.61
CA GLY A 150 20.53 7.86 26.28
C GLY A 150 19.82 8.33 25.01
N ILE A 151 18.81 7.59 24.55
CA ILE A 151 18.11 7.87 23.29
C ILE A 151 17.30 9.16 23.38
N GLY A 152 16.47 9.29 24.41
CA GLY A 152 15.64 10.47 24.64
C GLY A 152 16.47 11.74 24.78
N PRO A 153 17.45 11.79 25.70
CA PRO A 153 18.34 12.95 25.84
C PRO A 153 19.10 13.31 24.56
N ALA A 154 19.55 12.32 23.77
CA ALA A 154 20.21 12.59 22.50
C ALA A 154 19.27 13.22 21.45
N TYR A 155 18.02 12.74 21.35
CA TYR A 155 17.01 13.38 20.51
C TYR A 155 16.62 14.78 21.02
N ALA A 156 16.53 14.97 22.34
CA ALA A 156 16.28 16.29 22.92
C ALA A 156 17.39 17.29 22.55
N ASP A 157 18.66 16.89 22.65
CA ASP A 157 19.79 17.72 22.24
C ASP A 157 19.80 18.00 20.72
N LYS A 158 19.39 17.03 19.89
CA LYS A 158 19.14 17.26 18.45
C LYS A 158 18.13 18.39 18.21
N ILE A 159 17.01 18.38 18.92
CA ILE A 159 15.97 19.41 18.79
C ILE A 159 16.42 20.76 19.37
N ASN A 160 17.22 20.75 20.44
CA ASN A 160 17.81 21.95 21.03
C ASN A 160 18.90 22.57 20.15
N ARG A 161 19.49 21.79 19.23
CA ARG A 161 20.49 22.17 18.22
C ARG A 161 21.88 22.44 18.77
N SER A 162 22.01 23.35 19.74
CA SER A 162 23.30 23.82 20.25
C SER A 162 24.04 22.81 21.12
N THR A 163 23.31 21.88 21.75
CA THR A 163 23.86 20.83 22.63
C THR A 163 24.10 19.50 21.91
N ALA A 164 23.85 19.46 20.60
CA ALA A 164 23.98 18.25 19.80
C ALA A 164 25.39 18.10 19.18
N ILE A 165 25.95 16.91 19.34
CA ILE A 165 27.10 16.42 18.58
C ILE A 165 26.61 15.52 17.44
N ARG A 166 27.18 15.69 16.24
CA ARG A 166 26.92 14.81 15.09
C ARG A 166 28.13 13.96 14.76
N ILE A 167 27.93 12.87 14.02
CA ILE A 167 28.98 11.94 13.62
C ILE A 167 30.13 12.65 12.88
N GLY A 168 29.81 13.62 12.00
CA GLY A 168 30.83 14.43 11.33
C GLY A 168 31.67 15.33 12.25
N ASP A 169 31.23 15.60 13.48
CA ASP A 169 32.04 16.32 14.48
C ASP A 169 33.19 15.46 15.03
N LEU A 170 33.04 14.13 15.06
CA LEU A 170 34.08 13.22 15.59
C LEU A 170 35.35 13.23 14.75
N ALA A 171 35.23 13.57 13.45
CA ALA A 171 36.35 13.75 12.55
C ALA A 171 36.95 15.18 12.61
N ARG A 172 36.46 16.05 13.51
CA ARG A 172 36.89 17.46 13.65
C ARG A 172 37.28 17.77 15.10
N PRO A 173 38.49 17.37 15.54
CA PRO A 173 38.93 17.46 16.93
C PRO A 173 38.72 18.83 17.58
N ASP A 174 39.09 19.92 16.89
CA ASP A 174 38.99 21.27 17.45
C ASP A 174 37.53 21.70 17.67
N VAL A 175 36.66 21.40 16.71
CA VAL A 175 35.22 21.67 16.80
C VAL A 175 34.59 20.85 17.93
N LEU A 176 34.94 19.56 18.01
CA LEU A 176 34.41 18.67 19.03
C LEU A 176 34.79 19.12 20.45
N ARG A 177 36.06 19.48 20.67
CA ARG A 177 36.53 20.02 21.96
C ARG A 177 35.78 21.28 22.38
N THR A 178 35.67 22.25 21.47
CA THR A 178 34.95 23.50 21.77
C THR A 178 33.48 23.24 22.11
N LYS A 179 32.82 22.31 21.42
CA LYS A 179 31.44 21.95 21.74
C LYS A 179 31.35 21.25 23.10
N LEU A 180 32.25 20.30 23.38
CA LEU A 180 32.22 19.51 24.61
C LEU A 180 32.49 20.35 25.85
N ASP A 181 33.39 21.32 25.80
CA ASP A 181 33.66 22.24 26.91
C ASP A 181 32.36 22.90 27.42
N MET A 182 31.58 23.47 26.48
CA MET A 182 30.29 24.08 26.79
C MET A 182 29.23 23.04 27.22
N ILE A 183 29.10 21.94 26.48
CA ILE A 183 28.03 20.95 26.73
C ILE A 183 28.25 20.23 28.05
N CYS A 184 29.47 19.79 28.36
CA CYS A 184 29.79 19.14 29.63
C CYS A 184 29.56 20.11 30.79
N GLY A 185 29.94 21.39 30.68
CA GLY A 185 29.61 22.40 31.69
C GLY A 185 28.12 22.49 31.99
N LEU A 186 27.29 22.54 30.93
CA LEU A 186 25.83 22.55 31.07
C LEU A 186 25.27 21.25 31.67
N LYS A 187 25.69 20.09 31.14
CA LYS A 187 25.19 18.78 31.58
C LYS A 187 25.62 18.46 33.02
N ASN A 188 26.83 18.85 33.43
CA ASN A 188 27.29 18.72 34.81
C ASN A 188 26.45 19.55 35.77
N ALA A 189 26.08 20.77 35.41
CA ALA A 189 25.20 21.60 36.23
C ALA A 189 23.80 20.98 36.38
N ILE A 190 23.23 20.48 35.28
CA ILE A 190 21.91 19.83 35.28
C ILE A 190 21.93 18.53 36.09
N LEU A 191 22.89 17.63 35.81
CA LEU A 191 22.95 16.31 36.46
C LEU A 191 23.38 16.40 37.91
N GLY A 192 24.29 17.33 38.26
CA GLY A 192 24.63 17.60 39.65
C GLY A 192 23.41 18.05 40.46
N ALA A 193 22.49 18.81 39.87
CA ALA A 193 21.24 19.21 40.52
C ALA A 193 20.21 18.07 40.63
N ILE A 194 20.18 17.14 39.67
CA ILE A 194 19.23 16.00 39.66
C ILE A 194 19.70 14.87 40.58
N VAL A 195 20.97 14.48 40.47
CA VAL A 195 21.55 13.33 41.18
C VAL A 195 21.99 13.71 42.60
N GLY A 196 22.50 14.93 42.80
CA GLY A 196 22.93 15.41 44.10
C GLY A 196 24.25 14.80 44.57
N GLU A 197 24.31 14.41 45.85
CA GLU A 197 25.52 13.90 46.49
C GLU A 197 25.97 12.57 45.84
N GLY A 198 27.24 12.51 45.43
CA GLY A 198 27.80 11.35 44.71
C GLY A 198 27.82 11.47 43.18
N PHE A 199 27.33 12.58 42.60
CA PHE A 199 27.52 12.86 41.17
C PHE A 199 28.99 13.18 40.85
N GLU A 200 29.59 12.44 39.93
CA GLU A 200 30.90 12.72 39.36
C GLU A 200 30.76 13.53 38.06
N PRO A 201 31.31 14.76 37.98
CA PRO A 201 31.25 15.58 36.77
C PRO A 201 31.97 14.94 35.59
N PHE A 202 31.39 15.07 34.40
CA PHE A 202 32.02 14.67 33.15
C PHE A 202 33.17 15.61 32.78
N ASP A 203 34.36 15.05 32.53
CA ASP A 203 35.50 15.78 31.96
C ASP A 203 35.36 15.89 30.43
N ALA A 204 35.36 17.14 29.93
CA ALA A 204 35.19 17.43 28.51
C ALA A 204 36.36 16.93 27.65
N GLU A 205 37.60 17.02 28.14
CA GLU A 205 38.79 16.59 27.38
C GLU A 205 38.90 15.06 27.36
N GLU A 206 38.57 14.38 28.46
CA GLU A 206 38.55 12.91 28.50
C GLU A 206 37.54 12.36 27.48
N ILE A 207 36.32 12.90 27.46
CA ILE A 207 35.30 12.52 26.48
C ILE A 207 35.75 12.88 25.06
N ALA A 208 36.37 14.05 24.85
CA ALA A 208 36.85 14.45 23.55
C ALA A 208 37.90 13.47 23.02
N ILE A 209 38.89 13.08 23.83
CA ILE A 209 39.91 12.10 23.47
C ILE A 209 39.25 10.79 23.03
N GLN A 210 38.32 10.26 23.84
CA GLN A 210 37.64 9.00 23.53
C GLN A 210 36.84 9.08 22.22
N MET A 211 36.10 10.16 22.00
CA MET A 211 35.26 10.33 20.81
C MET A 211 36.08 10.61 19.55
N ILE A 212 37.24 11.27 19.67
CA ILE A 212 38.19 11.46 18.56
C ILE A 212 38.76 10.11 18.11
N GLU A 213 39.14 9.22 19.04
CA GLU A 213 39.58 7.87 18.68
C GLU A 213 38.47 7.08 17.97
N CYS A 214 37.23 7.16 18.47
CA CYS A 214 36.09 6.58 17.78
C CYS A 214 35.93 7.16 16.36
N GLY A 215 36.09 8.48 16.23
CA GLY A 215 36.04 9.20 14.96
C GLY A 215 37.06 8.69 13.94
N LYS A 216 38.31 8.41 14.36
CA LYS A 216 39.34 7.86 13.49
C LYS A 216 38.94 6.50 12.90
N GLU A 217 38.38 5.62 13.72
CA GLU A 217 37.93 4.30 13.27
C GLU A 217 36.69 4.35 12.37
N LEU A 218 35.76 5.26 12.67
CA LEU A 218 34.50 5.39 11.92
C LEU A 218 34.64 6.19 10.62
N THR A 219 35.63 7.08 10.50
CA THR A 219 35.84 7.98 9.34
C THR A 219 35.70 7.29 7.98
N PRO A 220 36.26 6.08 7.74
CA PRO A 220 36.12 5.40 6.44
C PRO A 220 34.67 5.04 6.06
N MET A 221 33.77 4.99 7.04
CA MET A 221 32.35 4.65 6.85
C MET A 221 31.46 5.91 6.80
N ILE A 222 31.97 7.09 7.15
CA ILE A 222 31.18 8.33 7.20
C ILE A 222 31.00 8.87 5.78
N LYS A 223 29.75 9.08 5.36
CA LYS A 223 29.40 9.67 4.06
C LYS A 223 28.19 10.61 4.18
N ASP A 224 27.99 11.45 3.17
CA ASP A 224 26.71 12.13 2.97
C ASP A 224 25.68 11.12 2.46
N THR A 225 24.87 10.59 3.38
CA THR A 225 23.86 9.58 3.05
C THR A 225 22.70 10.14 2.24
N ALA A 226 22.42 11.45 2.31
CA ALA A 226 21.32 12.02 1.55
C ALA A 226 21.62 12.01 0.05
N TYR A 227 22.83 12.42 -0.35
CA TYR A 227 23.27 12.30 -1.74
C TYR A 227 23.45 10.84 -2.17
N LEU A 228 24.02 9.98 -1.31
CA LEU A 228 24.14 8.55 -1.62
C LEU A 228 22.78 7.93 -1.98
N LEU A 229 21.75 8.17 -1.17
CA LEU A 229 20.42 7.60 -1.40
C LEU A 229 19.72 8.24 -2.60
N ASP A 230 19.92 9.54 -2.84
CA ASP A 230 19.40 10.21 -4.03
C ASP A 230 20.05 9.71 -5.33
N ASP A 231 21.35 9.43 -5.32
CA ASP A 231 22.09 8.86 -6.44
C ASP A 231 21.61 7.44 -6.74
N LEU A 232 21.51 6.56 -5.73
CA LEU A 232 20.95 5.22 -5.87
C LEU A 232 19.54 5.25 -6.48
N ARG A 233 18.69 6.18 -6.00
CA ARG A 233 17.34 6.36 -6.52
C ARG A 233 17.33 6.81 -7.98
N LYS A 234 18.17 7.78 -8.36
CA LYS A 234 18.29 8.26 -9.75
C LYS A 234 18.79 7.18 -10.70
N GLU A 235 19.62 6.27 -10.21
CA GLU A 235 20.10 5.09 -10.93
C GLU A 235 19.07 3.95 -10.99
N GLY A 236 17.89 4.11 -10.35
CA GLY A 236 16.84 3.10 -10.30
C GLY A 236 17.18 1.91 -9.40
N GLN A 237 18.18 2.04 -8.52
CA GLN A 237 18.61 0.97 -7.61
C GLN A 237 17.60 0.76 -6.49
N PRO A 238 17.27 -0.50 -6.13
CA PRO A 238 16.28 -0.80 -5.09
C PRO A 238 16.82 -0.47 -3.69
N ILE A 239 16.03 0.25 -2.89
CA ILE A 239 16.35 0.64 -1.50
C ILE A 239 15.32 0.05 -0.52
N LEU A 240 15.77 -0.56 0.58
CA LEU A 240 14.91 -1.07 1.65
C LEU A 240 15.09 -0.25 2.93
N PHE A 241 14.02 0.30 3.46
CA PHE A 241 14.03 0.99 4.76
C PHE A 241 13.67 0.03 5.88
N GLU A 242 14.54 -0.04 6.88
CA GLU A 242 14.39 -0.86 8.07
C GLU A 242 13.93 0.03 9.25
N GLY A 243 12.68 -0.15 9.68
CA GLY A 243 12.13 0.56 10.84
C GLY A 243 12.63 -0.02 12.16
N ALA A 244 13.09 0.85 13.05
CA ALA A 244 13.33 0.51 14.46
C ALA A 244 12.07 0.74 15.30
N ASN A 245 11.91 -0.04 16.38
CA ASN A 245 10.71 -0.01 17.22
C ASN A 245 9.45 -0.27 16.38
N ALA A 246 8.35 0.43 16.62
CA ALA A 246 7.10 0.23 15.91
C ALA A 246 6.19 1.46 16.05
N THR A 247 5.16 1.55 15.23
CA THR A 247 4.27 2.71 15.12
C THR A 247 3.58 3.07 16.44
N MET A 248 3.25 2.09 17.29
CA MET A 248 2.63 2.39 18.60
C MET A 248 3.61 2.95 19.64
N LEU A 249 4.91 2.95 19.31
CA LEU A 249 5.98 3.62 20.06
C LEU A 249 6.48 4.89 19.35
N ASP A 250 5.81 5.34 18.29
CA ASP A 250 6.13 6.60 17.60
C ASP A 250 5.94 7.79 18.54
N VAL A 251 6.82 8.78 18.49
CA VAL A 251 6.77 9.94 19.40
C VAL A 251 5.52 10.78 19.22
N ASP A 252 4.97 10.83 18.00
CA ASP A 252 3.80 11.65 17.65
C ASP A 252 2.51 10.82 17.58
N HIS A 253 2.62 9.56 17.14
CA HIS A 253 1.47 8.72 16.81
C HIS A 253 1.34 7.46 17.67
N GLY A 254 2.28 7.23 18.60
CA GLY A 254 2.21 6.12 19.54
C GLY A 254 1.38 6.46 20.78
N THR A 255 1.44 5.58 21.79
CA THR A 255 0.75 5.78 23.08
C THR A 255 1.50 6.76 23.98
N TYR A 256 1.60 8.03 23.58
CA TYR A 256 2.36 9.06 24.32
C TYR A 256 1.83 9.22 25.75
N PRO A 257 2.69 9.37 26.79
CA PRO A 257 4.15 9.52 26.75
C PRO A 257 4.94 8.20 26.72
N PHE A 258 4.28 7.04 26.72
CA PHE A 258 4.93 5.72 26.77
C PHE A 258 5.42 5.26 25.39
N VAL A 259 6.30 6.05 24.79
CA VAL A 259 6.80 5.94 23.41
C VAL A 259 8.31 6.10 23.38
N THR A 260 8.92 5.87 22.22
CA THR A 260 10.31 6.28 21.99
C THR A 260 10.37 7.74 21.53
N SER A 261 11.57 8.33 21.46
CA SER A 261 11.77 9.74 21.10
C SER A 261 12.02 9.94 19.60
N SER A 262 11.55 9.02 18.76
CA SER A 262 11.73 9.05 17.31
C SER A 262 10.46 8.61 16.58
N ASN A 263 10.29 9.07 15.34
CA ASN A 263 9.24 8.56 14.47
C ASN A 263 9.59 7.15 13.98
N SER A 264 8.85 6.17 14.51
CA SER A 264 9.07 4.73 14.27
C SER A 264 8.18 4.18 13.17
N SER A 265 7.16 4.94 12.77
CA SER A 265 6.34 4.68 11.59
C SER A 265 7.09 5.00 10.28
N ALA A 266 6.45 4.77 9.14
CA ALA A 266 6.99 5.13 7.82
C ALA A 266 7.15 6.65 7.64
N LEU A 267 6.44 7.48 8.42
CA LEU A 267 6.55 8.94 8.40
C LEU A 267 7.96 9.41 8.78
N GLY A 268 8.72 8.61 9.53
CA GLY A 268 10.10 8.88 9.89
C GLY A 268 11.12 8.73 8.75
N ILE A 269 10.75 8.10 7.63
CA ILE A 269 11.70 7.79 6.55
C ILE A 269 12.24 9.06 5.91
N GLY A 270 11.37 9.99 5.54
CA GLY A 270 11.76 11.26 4.92
C GLY A 270 12.76 12.05 5.76
N PRO A 271 12.40 12.51 6.98
CA PRO A 271 13.32 13.23 7.84
C PRO A 271 14.52 12.38 8.31
N GLY A 272 14.41 11.05 8.31
CA GLY A 272 15.45 10.15 8.78
C GLY A 272 16.50 9.74 7.73
N SER A 273 16.22 9.94 6.45
CA SER A 273 17.08 9.53 5.33
C SER A 273 17.32 10.61 4.28
N GLY A 274 16.44 11.60 4.17
CA GLY A 274 16.44 12.59 3.09
C GLY A 274 15.69 12.13 1.83
N VAL A 275 15.08 10.94 1.82
CA VAL A 275 14.33 10.41 0.67
C VAL A 275 12.88 10.90 0.69
N PRO A 276 12.34 11.49 -0.40
CA PRO A 276 10.96 11.96 -0.44
C PRO A 276 9.94 10.82 -0.26
N PRO A 277 8.83 11.05 0.46
CA PRO A 277 7.82 10.01 0.70
C PRO A 277 7.16 9.49 -0.58
N GLN A 278 7.07 10.31 -1.64
CA GLN A 278 6.51 9.89 -2.94
C GLN A 278 7.39 8.88 -3.68
N CYS A 279 8.60 8.61 -3.18
CA CYS A 279 9.54 7.65 -3.75
C CYS A 279 9.49 6.28 -3.06
N ILE A 280 8.59 6.08 -2.10
CA ILE A 280 8.41 4.81 -1.38
C ILE A 280 7.21 4.10 -1.99
N ASP A 281 7.46 3.02 -2.72
CA ASP A 281 6.42 2.33 -3.50
C ASP A 281 5.67 1.29 -2.66
N GLN A 282 6.35 0.68 -1.69
CA GLN A 282 5.82 -0.43 -0.90
C GLN A 282 6.12 -0.22 0.60
N ILE A 283 5.11 -0.41 1.45
CA ILE A 283 5.25 -0.34 2.91
C ILE A 283 4.67 -1.62 3.50
N ILE A 284 5.56 -2.47 4.01
CA ILE A 284 5.23 -3.75 4.62
C ILE A 284 5.05 -3.56 6.12
N GLY A 285 3.81 -3.61 6.58
CA GLY A 285 3.43 -3.55 7.98
C GLY A 285 3.57 -4.91 8.65
N VAL A 286 4.53 -5.05 9.55
CA VAL A 286 4.76 -6.29 10.30
C VAL A 286 3.89 -6.30 11.54
N VAL A 287 3.10 -7.36 11.68
CA VAL A 287 2.14 -7.61 12.75
C VAL A 287 2.42 -8.99 13.32
N LYS A 288 2.63 -9.09 14.62
CA LYS A 288 2.65 -10.38 15.31
C LYS A 288 1.20 -10.87 15.45
N ALA A 289 0.97 -12.18 15.36
CA ALA A 289 -0.38 -12.77 15.47
C ALA A 289 -1.05 -12.55 16.84
N TYR A 290 -0.32 -12.01 17.81
CA TYR A 290 -0.77 -11.56 19.12
C TYR A 290 -0.03 -10.26 19.46
N SER A 291 -0.42 -9.59 20.54
CA SER A 291 0.21 -8.33 20.94
C SER A 291 1.28 -8.57 21.99
N THR A 292 2.39 -7.83 21.89
CA THR A 292 3.44 -7.78 22.91
C THR A 292 3.89 -6.37 23.18
N ARG A 293 4.24 -6.07 24.43
CA ARG A 293 4.78 -4.75 24.81
C ARG A 293 5.99 -4.90 25.72
N VAL A 294 7.01 -4.07 25.45
CA VAL A 294 8.21 -3.91 26.30
C VAL A 294 8.12 -2.57 27.00
N GLY A 295 8.33 -2.55 28.32
CA GLY A 295 8.25 -1.34 29.14
C GLY A 295 6.84 -1.02 29.64
N GLY A 296 6.68 0.19 30.19
CA GLY A 296 5.42 0.68 30.75
C GLY A 296 4.40 1.08 29.68
N GLY A 297 3.24 1.56 30.14
CA GLY A 297 2.15 2.10 29.31
C GLY A 297 1.00 1.13 29.04
N PRO A 298 -0.12 1.63 28.49
CA PRO A 298 -1.35 0.85 28.31
C PRO A 298 -1.21 -0.25 27.25
N MET A 299 -1.88 -1.37 27.48
CA MET A 299 -2.04 -2.44 26.49
C MET A 299 -3.42 -3.05 26.75
N PRO A 300 -4.49 -2.55 26.10
CA PRO A 300 -5.87 -2.93 26.43
C PRO A 300 -6.10 -4.44 26.42
N THR A 301 -5.44 -5.16 25.50
CA THR A 301 -5.60 -6.61 25.31
C THR A 301 -4.68 -7.48 26.17
N GLU A 302 -3.98 -6.91 27.15
CA GLU A 302 -3.04 -7.65 28.00
C GLU A 302 -3.70 -8.80 28.76
N LEU A 303 -3.00 -9.94 28.81
CA LEU A 303 -3.43 -11.15 29.49
C LEU A 303 -2.63 -11.38 30.77
N PHE A 304 -3.35 -11.68 31.84
CA PHE A 304 -2.80 -11.97 33.18
C PHE A 304 -3.11 -13.41 33.63
N ASP A 305 -3.55 -14.27 32.71
CA ASP A 305 -3.95 -15.64 32.96
C ASP A 305 -2.98 -16.66 32.33
N SER A 306 -3.30 -17.95 32.47
CA SER A 306 -2.48 -19.04 31.95
C SER A 306 -2.36 -19.04 30.42
N ILE A 307 -3.28 -18.40 29.69
CA ILE A 307 -3.20 -18.26 28.24
C ILE A 307 -2.07 -17.27 27.90
N GLY A 308 -2.03 -16.12 28.59
CA GLY A 308 -0.95 -15.15 28.46
C GLY A 308 0.43 -15.76 28.77
N ASP A 309 0.52 -16.58 29.83
CA ASP A 309 1.75 -17.29 30.19
C ASP A 309 2.15 -18.32 29.11
N GLY A 310 1.19 -19.10 28.59
CA GLY A 310 1.43 -20.07 27.52
C GLY A 310 1.93 -19.44 26.22
N ILE A 311 1.32 -18.34 25.78
CA ILE A 311 1.78 -17.57 24.61
C ILE A 311 3.19 -17.02 24.87
N ARG A 312 3.47 -16.50 26.07
CA ARG A 312 4.80 -15.97 26.43
C ARG A 312 5.89 -17.04 26.33
N GLU A 313 5.63 -18.23 26.85
CA GLU A 313 6.57 -19.36 26.82
C GLU A 313 6.81 -19.87 25.39
N ARG A 314 5.74 -20.14 24.63
CA ARG A 314 5.83 -20.63 23.24
C ARG A 314 6.50 -19.61 22.32
N GLY A 315 6.13 -18.33 22.44
CA GLY A 315 6.72 -17.23 21.68
C GLY A 315 8.12 -16.80 22.14
N ARG A 316 8.63 -17.37 23.25
CA ARG A 316 9.92 -17.01 23.86
C ARG A 316 10.02 -15.51 24.13
N GLU A 317 8.96 -14.94 24.67
CA GLU A 317 8.77 -13.49 24.83
C GLU A 317 9.52 -12.95 26.05
N PHE A 318 10.85 -13.01 25.96
CA PHE A 318 11.79 -12.57 26.98
C PHE A 318 12.85 -11.65 26.37
N GLY A 319 13.25 -10.61 27.10
CA GLY A 319 14.30 -9.70 26.64
C GLY A 319 15.61 -10.45 26.39
N THR A 320 16.19 -10.32 25.20
CA THR A 320 17.41 -11.06 24.79
C THR A 320 18.64 -10.76 25.64
N THR A 321 18.73 -9.54 26.19
CA THR A 321 19.85 -9.11 27.05
C THR A 321 19.50 -9.22 28.54
N THR A 322 18.25 -8.92 28.92
CA THR A 322 17.84 -8.77 30.32
C THR A 322 17.11 -10.00 30.89
N GLY A 323 16.61 -10.89 30.03
CA GLY A 323 15.79 -12.04 30.42
C GLY A 323 14.40 -11.68 30.95
N ARG A 324 14.02 -10.39 31.01
CA ARG A 324 12.72 -9.98 31.58
C ARG A 324 11.56 -10.43 30.69
N PRO A 325 10.46 -10.96 31.28
CA PRO A 325 9.28 -11.33 30.52
C PRO A 325 8.64 -10.10 29.89
N ARG A 326 8.18 -10.24 28.65
CA ARG A 326 7.39 -9.22 27.96
C ARG A 326 5.93 -9.40 28.34
N ARG A 327 5.19 -8.28 28.26
CA ARG A 327 3.74 -8.27 28.41
C ARG A 327 3.13 -8.83 27.12
N VAL A 328 2.11 -9.67 27.26
CA VAL A 328 1.51 -10.45 26.18
C VAL A 328 0.00 -10.28 26.26
N GLY A 329 -0.66 -10.23 25.10
CA GLY A 329 -2.09 -10.07 25.02
C GLY A 329 -2.64 -10.51 23.68
N TRP A 330 -3.97 -10.53 23.57
CA TRP A 330 -4.62 -10.81 22.29
C TRP A 330 -4.27 -9.76 21.22
N LEU A 331 -4.46 -10.12 19.95
CA LEU A 331 -4.23 -9.18 18.85
C LEU A 331 -5.20 -8.00 18.94
N ASP A 332 -4.66 -6.80 18.86
CA ASP A 332 -5.43 -5.56 18.89
C ASP A 332 -5.59 -5.00 17.47
N LEU A 333 -6.73 -5.27 16.83
CA LEU A 333 -6.96 -4.83 15.45
C LEU A 333 -7.27 -3.35 15.34
N VAL A 334 -7.78 -2.72 16.40
CA VAL A 334 -8.00 -1.27 16.46
C VAL A 334 -6.64 -0.54 16.36
N ALA A 335 -5.66 -0.98 17.14
CA ALA A 335 -4.29 -0.46 17.09
C ALA A 335 -3.59 -0.76 15.75
N VAL A 336 -3.72 -1.99 15.22
CA VAL A 336 -3.10 -2.37 13.95
C VAL A 336 -3.69 -1.58 12.78
N LYS A 337 -5.02 -1.41 12.71
CA LYS A 337 -5.71 -0.63 11.68
C LYS A 337 -5.26 0.83 11.68
N TYR A 338 -5.17 1.43 12.87
CA TYR A 338 -4.64 2.78 13.02
C TYR A 338 -3.18 2.88 12.57
N SER A 339 -2.33 1.96 13.02
CA SER A 339 -0.90 1.94 12.66
C SER A 339 -0.68 1.73 11.16
N ALA A 340 -1.46 0.85 10.53
CA ALA A 340 -1.44 0.61 9.09
C ALA A 340 -1.81 1.88 8.32
N MET A 341 -2.86 2.58 8.75
CA MET A 341 -3.28 3.87 8.18
C MET A 341 -2.18 4.93 8.32
N VAL A 342 -1.66 5.16 9.53
CA VAL A 342 -0.60 6.18 9.78
C VAL A 342 0.66 5.88 8.99
N SER A 343 1.03 4.60 8.88
CA SER A 343 2.23 4.19 8.16
C SER A 343 2.02 4.11 6.65
N GLY A 344 0.79 4.19 6.14
CA GLY A 344 0.48 3.95 4.74
C GLY A 344 0.82 2.52 4.28
N ALA A 345 0.58 1.53 5.14
CA ALA A 345 0.92 0.14 4.84
C ALA A 345 0.18 -0.34 3.58
N THR A 346 0.94 -0.82 2.59
CA THR A 346 0.41 -1.37 1.34
C THR A 346 0.13 -2.86 1.46
N GLU A 347 0.79 -3.52 2.42
CA GLU A 347 0.62 -4.94 2.71
C GLU A 347 1.01 -5.26 4.16
N LEU A 348 0.53 -6.40 4.64
CA LEU A 348 0.83 -6.94 5.96
C LEU A 348 1.73 -8.18 5.89
N CYS A 349 2.63 -8.26 6.87
CA CYS A 349 3.37 -9.47 7.21
C CYS A 349 2.94 -9.94 8.60
N ILE A 350 2.26 -11.09 8.67
CA ILE A 350 1.89 -11.72 9.94
C ILE A 350 3.04 -12.59 10.42
N THR A 351 3.47 -12.43 11.68
CA THR A 351 4.54 -13.23 12.28
C THR A 351 4.08 -14.00 13.51
N LEU A 352 4.82 -15.07 13.82
CA LEU A 352 4.59 -15.91 15.00
C LEU A 352 3.18 -16.49 15.07
N LEU A 353 2.59 -16.84 13.92
CA LEU A 353 1.27 -17.48 13.87
C LEU A 353 1.28 -18.85 14.57
N ASP A 354 2.42 -19.56 14.50
CA ASP A 354 2.66 -20.86 15.11
C ASP A 354 2.51 -20.84 16.64
N VAL A 355 2.72 -19.69 17.29
CA VAL A 355 2.58 -19.55 18.75
C VAL A 355 1.13 -19.71 19.21
N LEU A 356 0.16 -19.45 18.33
CA LEU A 356 -1.27 -19.63 18.61
C LEU A 356 -1.74 -21.09 18.44
N ALA A 357 -0.90 -21.97 17.89
CA ALA A 357 -1.22 -23.40 17.78
C ALA A 357 -1.44 -24.02 19.17
N GLY A 358 -2.52 -24.79 19.30
CA GLY A 358 -2.93 -25.44 20.55
C GLY A 358 -3.96 -24.66 21.37
N GLU A 359 -4.24 -23.40 21.02
CA GLU A 359 -5.31 -22.64 21.67
C GLU A 359 -6.68 -23.03 21.08
N PRO A 360 -7.68 -23.39 21.91
CA PRO A 360 -9.00 -23.82 21.42
C PRO A 360 -9.87 -22.65 20.94
N GLU A 361 -9.67 -21.46 21.51
CA GLU A 361 -10.37 -20.22 21.19
C GLU A 361 -9.33 -19.11 21.06
N LEU A 362 -9.41 -18.33 19.98
CA LEU A 362 -8.61 -17.13 19.78
C LEU A 362 -9.50 -15.91 19.95
N LYS A 363 -8.93 -14.82 20.46
CA LYS A 363 -9.64 -13.54 20.56
C LYS A 363 -8.86 -12.43 19.86
N ILE A 364 -9.61 -11.50 19.30
CA ILE A 364 -9.11 -10.28 18.64
C ILE A 364 -9.93 -9.08 19.13
N ALA A 365 -9.27 -7.96 19.45
CA ALA A 365 -9.99 -6.74 19.80
C ALA A 365 -10.39 -5.97 18.54
N THR A 366 -11.69 -5.68 18.40
CA THR A 366 -12.26 -5.00 17.22
C THR A 366 -12.83 -3.63 17.54
N ALA A 367 -13.00 -3.30 18.82
CA ALA A 367 -13.36 -1.98 19.29
C ALA A 367 -12.85 -1.77 20.72
N TYR A 368 -12.93 -0.53 21.21
CA TYR A 368 -12.76 -0.19 22.61
C TYR A 368 -14.06 0.33 23.19
N SER A 369 -14.35 -0.03 24.45
CA SER A 369 -15.40 0.56 25.27
C SER A 369 -14.75 1.51 26.29
N ILE A 370 -15.18 2.77 26.31
CA ILE A 370 -14.76 3.78 27.29
C ILE A 370 -16.00 4.47 27.81
N ASP A 371 -16.22 4.41 29.13
CA ASP A 371 -17.38 5.01 29.80
C ASP A 371 -18.73 4.61 29.15
N GLY A 372 -18.81 3.38 28.64
CA GLY A 372 -19.98 2.84 27.96
C GLY A 372 -20.14 3.22 26.48
N ASN A 373 -19.20 3.97 25.90
CA ASN A 373 -19.17 4.27 24.46
C ASN A 373 -18.21 3.34 23.72
N THR A 374 -18.72 2.61 22.73
CA THR A 374 -17.92 1.74 21.87
C THR A 374 -17.40 2.47 20.65
N SER A 375 -16.11 2.31 20.32
CA SER A 375 -15.46 2.93 19.17
C SER A 375 -14.44 1.99 18.53
N GLU A 376 -14.42 1.94 17.20
CA GLU A 376 -13.38 1.26 16.40
C GLU A 376 -12.17 2.17 16.11
N ARG A 377 -12.14 3.38 16.69
CA ARG A 377 -11.03 4.32 16.51
C ARG A 377 -10.02 4.19 17.64
N PHE A 378 -8.76 4.11 17.26
CA PHE A 378 -7.65 4.10 18.19
C PHE A 378 -7.48 5.46 18.89
N ILE A 379 -6.95 5.43 20.12
CA ILE A 379 -6.74 6.60 20.97
C ILE A 379 -5.23 6.75 21.23
N PRO A 380 -4.55 7.69 20.53
CA PRO A 380 -3.11 7.86 20.65
C PRO A 380 -2.66 8.63 21.91
N ASP A 381 -3.55 8.80 22.88
CA ASP A 381 -3.20 9.30 24.22
C ASP A 381 -3.08 8.11 25.18
N GLY A 382 -1.88 7.91 25.74
CA GLY A 382 -1.58 6.75 26.58
C GLY A 382 -2.36 6.72 27.90
N HIS A 383 -2.76 7.86 28.44
CA HIS A 383 -3.55 7.90 29.67
C HIS A 383 -5.03 7.59 29.39
N ALA A 384 -5.59 8.15 28.32
CA ALA A 384 -6.95 7.83 27.90
C ALA A 384 -7.09 6.36 27.49
N LEU A 385 -6.07 5.80 26.82
CA LEU A 385 -6.07 4.38 26.43
C LEU A 385 -5.98 3.42 27.63
N GLU A 386 -5.45 3.84 28.77
CA GLU A 386 -5.43 3.03 30.00
C GLU A 386 -6.84 2.71 30.52
N HIS A 387 -7.82 3.56 30.20
CA HIS A 387 -9.23 3.36 30.52
C HIS A 387 -10.02 2.60 29.46
N ALA A 388 -9.37 2.19 28.35
CA ALA A 388 -10.02 1.47 27.28
C ALA A 388 -10.15 -0.02 27.59
N GLU A 389 -11.38 -0.51 27.59
CA GLU A 389 -11.67 -1.95 27.68
C GLU A 389 -11.81 -2.53 26.27
N PRO A 390 -11.08 -3.59 25.90
CA PRO A 390 -11.18 -4.19 24.58
C PRO A 390 -12.51 -4.92 24.40
N VAL A 391 -13.21 -4.65 23.30
CA VAL A 391 -14.32 -5.47 22.83
C VAL A 391 -13.74 -6.60 22.00
N LEU A 392 -13.79 -7.82 22.55
CA LEU A 392 -13.18 -9.01 21.97
C LEU A 392 -14.17 -9.78 21.10
N GLU A 393 -13.76 -10.11 19.88
CA GLU A 393 -14.40 -11.09 19.02
C GLU A 393 -13.74 -12.46 19.24
N SER A 394 -14.54 -13.48 19.53
CA SER A 394 -14.08 -14.87 19.67
C SER A 394 -14.07 -15.59 18.32
N MET A 395 -12.99 -16.31 18.05
CA MET A 395 -12.82 -17.16 16.87
C MET A 395 -12.39 -18.58 17.28
N PRO A 396 -12.78 -19.62 16.53
CA PRO A 396 -12.24 -20.96 16.73
C PRO A 396 -10.71 -20.97 16.55
N GLY A 397 -9.99 -21.58 17.48
CA GLY A 397 -8.55 -21.77 17.36
C GLY A 397 -8.17 -23.00 16.53
N PHE A 398 -6.89 -23.35 16.53
CA PHE A 398 -6.37 -24.51 15.79
C PHE A 398 -5.33 -25.25 16.64
N SER A 399 -5.33 -26.58 16.55
CA SER A 399 -4.49 -27.45 17.38
C SER A 399 -3.27 -28.00 16.62
N GLU A 400 -3.30 -27.92 15.30
CA GLU A 400 -2.34 -28.48 14.39
C GLU A 400 -1.01 -27.69 14.41
N ASP A 401 0.10 -28.42 14.34
CA ASP A 401 1.42 -27.81 14.12
C ASP A 401 1.52 -27.30 12.68
N ILE A 402 1.71 -25.98 12.52
CA ILE A 402 1.79 -25.30 11.23
C ILE A 402 3.23 -24.95 10.81
N THR A 403 4.23 -25.32 11.59
CA THR A 403 5.64 -24.91 11.38
C THR A 403 6.27 -25.46 10.10
N ALA A 404 5.69 -26.54 9.57
CA ALA A 404 6.07 -27.16 8.31
C ALA A 404 5.37 -26.55 7.08
N ALA A 405 4.35 -25.71 7.25
CA ALA A 405 3.61 -25.12 6.14
C ALA A 405 4.50 -24.17 5.32
N ARG A 406 4.35 -24.23 3.99
CA ARG A 406 5.06 -23.41 2.99
C ARG A 406 4.11 -22.67 2.05
N THR A 407 2.84 -23.08 2.02
CA THR A 407 1.78 -22.42 1.24
C THR A 407 0.59 -22.07 2.13
N LEU A 408 -0.24 -21.10 1.69
CA LEU A 408 -1.44 -20.72 2.44
C LEU A 408 -2.42 -21.90 2.57
N ASP A 409 -2.52 -22.74 1.53
CA ASP A 409 -3.47 -23.86 1.49
C ASP A 409 -3.14 -24.96 2.50
N GLU A 410 -1.87 -25.13 2.84
CA GLU A 410 -1.38 -26.06 3.87
C GLU A 410 -1.77 -25.64 5.30
N LEU A 411 -2.22 -24.40 5.52
CA LEU A 411 -2.68 -23.95 6.83
C LEU A 411 -4.08 -24.52 7.16
N PRO A 412 -4.35 -24.83 8.44
CA PRO A 412 -5.68 -25.21 8.91
C PRO A 412 -6.74 -24.15 8.57
N THR A 413 -7.98 -24.59 8.37
CA THR A 413 -9.11 -23.70 8.05
C THR A 413 -9.26 -22.56 9.05
N ASN A 414 -9.10 -22.83 10.35
CA ASN A 414 -9.24 -21.81 11.38
C ASN A 414 -8.07 -20.81 11.39
N ALA A 415 -6.85 -21.26 11.09
CA ALA A 415 -5.70 -20.36 10.92
C ALA A 415 -5.90 -19.43 9.71
N LYS A 416 -6.40 -19.97 8.58
CA LYS A 416 -6.77 -19.16 7.40
C LYS A 416 -7.89 -18.16 7.72
N ALA A 417 -8.91 -18.58 8.45
CA ALA A 417 -9.99 -17.68 8.88
C ALA A 417 -9.48 -16.54 9.77
N TYR A 418 -8.55 -16.84 10.68
CA TYR A 418 -7.89 -15.83 11.52
C TYR A 418 -7.13 -14.79 10.68
N ILE A 419 -6.32 -15.25 9.72
CA ILE A 419 -5.59 -14.36 8.78
C ILE A 419 -6.56 -13.48 7.98
N HIS A 420 -7.60 -14.08 7.40
CA HIS A 420 -8.60 -13.35 6.62
C HIS A 420 -9.35 -12.31 7.46
N ARG A 421 -9.63 -12.61 8.74
CA ARG A 421 -10.30 -11.67 9.63
C ARG A 421 -9.44 -10.44 9.93
N ILE A 422 -8.13 -10.63 10.13
CA ILE A 422 -7.16 -9.53 10.31
C ILE A 422 -7.18 -8.62 9.08
N GLU A 423 -7.05 -9.22 7.91
CA GLU A 423 -7.02 -8.55 6.62
C GLU A 423 -8.29 -7.77 6.31
N GLU A 424 -9.46 -8.38 6.51
CA GLU A 424 -10.76 -7.74 6.35
C GLU A 424 -10.91 -6.51 7.27
N PHE A 425 -10.56 -6.65 8.54
CA PHE A 425 -10.72 -5.57 9.51
C PHE A 425 -9.79 -4.39 9.24
N VAL A 426 -8.52 -4.69 8.93
CA VAL A 426 -7.48 -3.69 8.70
C VAL A 426 -7.64 -3.04 7.32
N GLY A 427 -8.16 -3.77 6.33
CA GLY A 427 -8.32 -3.31 4.95
C GLY A 427 -7.01 -3.28 4.16
N VAL A 428 -6.00 -4.02 4.61
CA VAL A 428 -4.67 -4.11 3.98
C VAL A 428 -4.34 -5.60 3.73
N PRO A 429 -3.91 -5.99 2.52
CA PRO A 429 -3.73 -7.40 2.17
C PRO A 429 -2.59 -8.06 2.94
N VAL A 430 -2.78 -9.31 3.37
CA VAL A 430 -1.72 -10.13 3.97
C VAL A 430 -0.92 -10.82 2.87
N ARG A 431 0.39 -10.54 2.86
CA ARG A 431 1.33 -10.99 1.81
C ARG A 431 2.35 -11.99 2.28
N THR A 432 2.65 -11.94 3.56
CA THR A 432 3.71 -12.74 4.15
C THR A 432 3.20 -13.28 5.47
N ILE A 433 3.35 -14.59 5.68
CA ILE A 433 2.96 -15.26 6.92
C ILE A 433 4.15 -16.05 7.42
N SER A 434 4.62 -15.77 8.63
CA SER A 434 5.69 -16.51 9.28
C SER A 434 5.11 -17.50 10.28
N VAL A 435 5.44 -18.78 10.08
CA VAL A 435 5.01 -19.94 10.90
C VAL A 435 6.18 -20.53 11.69
N GLY A 436 7.23 -19.74 11.93
CA GLY A 436 8.36 -20.12 12.78
C GLY A 436 9.52 -19.15 12.64
N PRO A 437 10.64 -19.37 13.37
CA PRO A 437 11.79 -18.46 13.36
C PRO A 437 12.65 -18.55 12.09
N ASP A 438 12.69 -19.69 11.41
CA ASP A 438 13.61 -19.92 10.30
C ASP A 438 13.13 -19.24 9.00
N ARG A 439 14.08 -18.86 8.15
CA ARG A 439 13.80 -18.19 6.87
C ARG A 439 12.84 -18.97 5.97
N GLU A 440 12.95 -20.30 5.95
CA GLU A 440 12.08 -21.18 5.17
C GLU A 440 10.66 -21.31 5.73
N GLN A 441 10.45 -20.94 7.00
CA GLN A 441 9.15 -20.94 7.67
C GLN A 441 8.40 -19.62 7.43
N THR A 442 8.54 -19.07 6.22
CA THR A 442 7.85 -17.87 5.77
C THR A 442 7.13 -18.17 4.47
N ILE A 443 5.81 -18.13 4.52
CA ILE A 443 4.90 -18.28 3.39
C ILE A 443 4.80 -16.92 2.70
N MET A 444 5.12 -16.88 1.40
CA MET A 444 4.87 -15.72 0.55
C MET A 444 3.55 -15.95 -0.19
N CYS A 445 2.57 -15.09 0.04
CA CYS A 445 1.30 -15.10 -0.67
C CYS A 445 1.42 -14.24 -1.92
N ASP A 446 0.97 -14.76 -3.06
CA ASP A 446 0.89 -13.97 -4.30
C ASP A 446 -0.09 -12.79 -4.15
N ALA A 447 -0.06 -11.87 -5.13
CA ALA A 447 -1.21 -11.10 -5.62
C ALA A 447 -2.55 -11.42 -4.90
N PRO A 448 -3.18 -10.64 -4.00
CA PRO A 448 -4.14 -11.21 -3.12
C PRO A 448 -5.39 -11.37 -3.96
N SER A 449 -5.74 -12.62 -4.19
CA SER A 449 -7.01 -13.06 -4.71
C SER A 449 -8.14 -12.85 -3.66
N HIS A 450 -8.18 -11.68 -2.99
CA HIS A 450 -9.07 -11.39 -1.84
C HIS A 450 -10.56 -11.33 -2.15
N ALA A 451 -10.95 -11.50 -3.41
CA ALA A 451 -12.35 -11.65 -3.72
C ALA A 451 -12.61 -12.86 -4.61
N VAL A 452 -11.94 -13.99 -4.38
CA VAL A 452 -12.35 -15.27 -5.00
C VAL A 452 -12.99 -16.23 -4.00
N SER A 453 -12.48 -16.25 -2.75
CA SER A 453 -12.94 -17.19 -1.71
C SER A 453 -14.28 -16.82 -1.07
N THR A 454 -14.69 -15.55 -1.11
CA THR A 454 -15.98 -15.04 -0.61
C THR A 454 -17.08 -14.96 -1.67
N LEU A 455 -16.72 -15.17 -2.93
CA LEU A 455 -17.66 -15.13 -4.04
C LEU A 455 -18.56 -16.36 -4.02
N ASP A 456 -19.85 -16.13 -4.23
CA ASP A 456 -20.76 -17.21 -4.58
C ASP A 456 -20.35 -17.87 -5.91
N ALA A 457 -20.95 -19.00 -6.25
CA ALA A 457 -20.57 -19.76 -7.44
C ALA A 457 -20.72 -18.94 -8.73
N ARG A 458 -21.71 -18.04 -8.81
CA ARG A 458 -21.97 -17.22 -9.99
C ARG A 458 -20.90 -16.14 -10.14
N SER A 459 -20.50 -15.50 -9.03
CA SER A 459 -19.46 -14.49 -9.03
C SER A 459 -18.08 -15.07 -9.34
N ARG A 460 -17.78 -16.30 -8.89
CA ARG A 460 -16.57 -17.03 -9.29
C ARG A 460 -16.56 -17.36 -10.78
N GLU A 461 -17.66 -17.88 -11.30
CA GLU A 461 -17.77 -18.17 -12.74
C GLU A 461 -17.61 -16.90 -13.58
N ALA A 462 -18.16 -15.77 -13.13
CA ALA A 462 -17.97 -14.48 -13.78
C ALA A 462 -16.50 -14.04 -13.77
N LEU A 463 -15.82 -14.19 -12.63
CA LEU A 463 -14.40 -13.85 -12.51
C LEU A 463 -13.51 -14.77 -13.37
N GLU A 464 -13.73 -16.09 -13.33
CA GLU A 464 -13.02 -17.05 -14.17
C GLU A 464 -13.24 -16.76 -15.66
N ARG A 465 -14.46 -16.40 -16.05
CA ARG A 465 -14.77 -15.95 -17.42
C ARG A 465 -13.96 -14.72 -17.80
N ILE A 466 -13.90 -13.71 -16.93
CA ILE A 466 -13.12 -12.47 -17.14
C ILE A 466 -11.63 -12.81 -17.29
N GLN A 467 -11.05 -13.55 -16.35
CA GLN A 467 -9.63 -13.90 -16.33
C GLN A 467 -9.23 -14.84 -17.47
N SER A 468 -10.14 -15.73 -17.92
CA SER A 468 -9.88 -16.59 -19.09
C SER A 468 -9.74 -15.79 -20.39
N ARG A 469 -10.41 -14.64 -20.50
CA ARG A 469 -10.32 -13.73 -21.65
C ARG A 469 -9.17 -12.73 -21.50
N TYR A 470 -8.91 -12.28 -20.28
CA TYR A 470 -7.85 -11.34 -19.93
C TYR A 470 -7.06 -11.85 -18.74
N PRO A 471 -5.97 -12.62 -18.96
CA PRO A 471 -5.17 -13.18 -17.86
C PRO A 471 -4.59 -12.13 -16.91
N GLU A 472 -4.35 -10.91 -17.40
CA GLU A 472 -3.82 -9.78 -16.64
C GLU A 472 -4.91 -8.89 -16.00
N SER A 473 -6.19 -9.26 -16.13
CA SER A 473 -7.29 -8.51 -15.50
C SER A 473 -7.32 -8.71 -13.99
N ASP A 474 -7.62 -7.63 -13.27
CA ASP A 474 -7.79 -7.62 -11.82
C ASP A 474 -9.03 -6.80 -11.45
N PRO A 475 -10.24 -7.31 -11.76
CA PRO A 475 -11.48 -6.58 -11.46
C PRO A 475 -11.65 -6.31 -9.97
N LEU A 476 -11.10 -7.16 -9.11
CA LEU A 476 -11.26 -7.09 -7.67
C LEU A 476 -10.34 -6.04 -7.04
N GLY A 477 -9.11 -5.92 -7.51
CA GLY A 477 -8.21 -4.84 -7.14
C GLY A 477 -8.61 -3.50 -7.75
N CYS A 478 -9.13 -3.51 -8.97
CA CYS A 478 -9.58 -2.30 -9.67
C CYS A 478 -10.92 -1.75 -9.14
N LEU A 479 -11.83 -2.62 -8.69
CA LEU A 479 -13.15 -2.27 -8.16
C LEU A 479 -13.39 -2.94 -6.80
N PRO A 480 -12.75 -2.45 -5.71
CA PRO A 480 -12.90 -3.05 -4.38
C PRO A 480 -14.37 -3.08 -3.94
N GLY A 481 -14.85 -4.26 -3.54
CA GLY A 481 -16.23 -4.46 -3.07
C GLY A 481 -17.29 -4.64 -4.18
N VAL A 482 -16.90 -4.58 -5.46
CA VAL A 482 -17.81 -4.87 -6.58
C VAL A 482 -17.80 -6.37 -6.89
N ASP A 483 -18.99 -6.96 -6.88
CA ASP A 483 -19.22 -8.34 -7.33
C ASP A 483 -18.92 -8.48 -8.83
N PRO A 484 -17.98 -9.35 -9.26
CA PRO A 484 -17.67 -9.58 -10.67
C PRO A 484 -18.88 -9.95 -11.54
N ALA A 485 -19.90 -10.62 -10.97
CA ALA A 485 -21.12 -10.96 -11.69
C ALA A 485 -22.01 -9.75 -12.01
N LYS A 486 -21.74 -8.59 -11.39
CA LYS A 486 -22.48 -7.34 -11.59
C LYS A 486 -21.76 -6.33 -12.48
N ILE A 487 -20.52 -6.61 -12.89
CA ILE A 487 -19.80 -5.80 -13.88
C ILE A 487 -20.57 -5.86 -15.22
N PRO A 488 -20.79 -4.72 -15.90
CA PRO A 488 -21.52 -4.70 -17.17
C PRO A 488 -20.74 -5.47 -18.23
N VAL A 489 -21.44 -6.32 -18.98
CA VAL A 489 -20.85 -7.07 -20.10
C VAL A 489 -20.62 -6.14 -21.28
N HIS A 490 -21.57 -5.24 -21.53
CA HIS A 490 -21.53 -4.31 -22.65
C HIS A 490 -21.73 -2.86 -22.19
N VAL A 491 -20.70 -2.04 -22.41
CA VAL A 491 -20.74 -0.59 -22.17
C VAL A 491 -20.79 0.16 -23.50
N ALA A 492 -21.76 1.07 -23.64
CA ALA A 492 -21.85 1.99 -24.77
C ALA A 492 -21.46 3.40 -24.33
N MET A 493 -20.69 4.13 -25.14
CA MET A 493 -20.25 5.50 -24.82
C MET A 493 -20.57 6.52 -25.91
N ILE A 494 -21.15 7.64 -25.51
CA ILE A 494 -21.30 8.85 -26.33
C ILE A 494 -20.17 9.82 -25.96
N MET A 495 -19.20 9.95 -26.86
CA MET A 495 -17.96 10.71 -26.67
C MET A 495 -18.13 12.21 -26.95
N ASP A 496 -19.05 12.88 -26.22
CA ASP A 496 -19.33 14.31 -26.42
C ASP A 496 -18.37 15.23 -25.63
N GLY A 497 -18.25 16.47 -26.08
CA GLY A 497 -17.43 17.50 -25.44
C GLY A 497 -16.10 17.81 -26.12
N ASN A 498 -15.63 16.99 -27.08
CA ASN A 498 -14.36 17.18 -27.80
C ASN A 498 -14.15 18.62 -28.32
N GLY A 499 -15.12 19.17 -29.06
CA GLY A 499 -15.01 20.53 -29.60
C GLY A 499 -15.17 21.64 -28.55
N ARG A 500 -15.93 21.39 -27.47
CA ARG A 500 -16.05 22.33 -26.33
C ARG A 500 -14.75 22.41 -25.56
N TRP A 501 -14.09 21.27 -25.37
CA TRP A 501 -12.81 21.11 -24.70
C TRP A 501 -11.71 21.93 -25.36
N ALA A 502 -11.60 21.81 -26.68
CA ALA A 502 -10.64 22.58 -27.45
C ALA A 502 -10.92 24.09 -27.39
N LYS A 503 -12.20 24.49 -27.55
CA LYS A 503 -12.61 25.90 -27.50
C LYS A 503 -12.29 26.55 -26.15
N GLN A 504 -12.57 25.86 -25.04
CA GLN A 504 -12.28 26.35 -23.69
C GLN A 504 -10.77 26.57 -23.45
N ARG A 505 -9.92 25.87 -24.21
CA ARG A 505 -8.45 25.95 -24.13
C ARG A 505 -7.83 26.79 -25.25
N GLY A 506 -8.63 27.52 -26.03
CA GLY A 506 -8.15 28.35 -27.13
C GLY A 506 -7.53 27.56 -28.30
N MET A 507 -7.84 26.27 -28.41
CA MET A 507 -7.29 25.37 -29.43
C MET A 507 -8.26 25.14 -30.60
N PRO A 508 -7.76 24.82 -31.81
CA PRO A 508 -8.58 24.33 -32.90
C PRO A 508 -9.40 23.10 -32.50
N ARG A 509 -10.67 23.00 -32.95
CA ARG A 509 -11.59 21.90 -32.58
C ARG A 509 -11.00 20.50 -32.81
N ILE A 510 -10.20 20.33 -33.86
CA ILE A 510 -9.53 19.07 -34.21
C ILE A 510 -8.61 18.56 -33.10
N MET A 511 -7.97 19.45 -32.32
CA MET A 511 -7.11 19.07 -31.20
C MET A 511 -7.88 18.35 -30.09
N GLY A 512 -9.15 18.74 -29.88
CA GLY A 512 -10.02 18.06 -28.92
C GLY A 512 -10.29 16.62 -29.34
N HIS A 513 -10.54 16.38 -30.63
CA HIS A 513 -10.71 15.04 -31.18
C HIS A 513 -9.42 14.21 -31.08
N GLN A 514 -8.25 14.80 -31.33
CA GLN A 514 -6.96 14.10 -31.17
C GLN A 514 -6.70 13.69 -29.72
N GLN A 515 -7.03 14.56 -28.76
CA GLN A 515 -6.95 14.20 -27.35
C GLN A 515 -7.99 13.11 -27.01
N GLY A 516 -9.20 13.18 -27.58
CA GLY A 516 -10.22 12.17 -27.42
C GLY A 516 -9.81 10.76 -27.88
N VAL A 517 -8.93 10.64 -28.89
CA VAL A 517 -8.33 9.36 -29.30
C VAL A 517 -7.50 8.74 -28.17
N LYS A 518 -6.79 9.56 -27.38
CA LYS A 518 -6.04 9.04 -26.21
C LYS A 518 -7.00 8.50 -25.15
N THR A 519 -8.12 9.19 -24.92
CA THR A 519 -9.18 8.70 -24.02
C THR A 519 -9.73 7.36 -24.47
N VAL A 520 -9.91 7.12 -25.78
CA VAL A 520 -10.32 5.79 -26.29
C VAL A 520 -9.36 4.70 -25.83
N ARG A 521 -8.04 4.92 -25.94
CA ARG A 521 -7.03 3.94 -25.46
C ARG A 521 -7.15 3.72 -23.95
N THR A 522 -7.34 4.79 -23.18
CA THR A 522 -7.53 4.69 -21.72
C THR A 522 -8.78 3.87 -21.39
N MET A 523 -9.91 4.12 -22.05
CA MET A 523 -11.16 3.39 -21.81
C MET A 523 -11.08 1.93 -22.23
N LEU A 524 -10.40 1.62 -23.34
CA LEU A 524 -10.17 0.23 -23.75
C LEU A 524 -9.36 -0.55 -22.70
N ARG A 525 -8.28 0.05 -22.20
CA ARG A 525 -7.46 -0.56 -21.13
C ARG A 525 -8.26 -0.73 -19.85
N ALA A 526 -8.96 0.32 -19.42
CA ALA A 526 -9.80 0.29 -18.23
C ALA A 526 -10.88 -0.79 -18.33
N CYS A 527 -11.54 -0.94 -19.49
CA CYS A 527 -12.50 -2.02 -19.74
C CYS A 527 -11.88 -3.41 -19.62
N ALA A 528 -10.68 -3.61 -20.19
CA ALA A 528 -9.97 -4.89 -20.12
C ALA A 528 -9.54 -5.25 -18.69
N GLU A 529 -9.10 -4.26 -17.90
CA GLU A 529 -8.66 -4.46 -16.51
C GLU A 529 -9.77 -5.01 -15.61
N ILE A 530 -11.03 -4.62 -15.85
CA ILE A 530 -12.18 -5.04 -15.05
C ILE A 530 -13.06 -6.09 -15.74
N GLY A 531 -12.72 -6.50 -16.96
CA GLY A 531 -13.45 -7.56 -17.67
C GLY A 531 -14.72 -7.15 -18.41
N VAL A 532 -14.87 -5.88 -18.80
CA VAL A 532 -15.93 -5.49 -19.76
C VAL A 532 -15.64 -6.16 -21.11
N GLU A 533 -16.64 -6.83 -21.67
CA GLU A 533 -16.45 -7.68 -22.86
C GLU A 533 -16.64 -6.90 -24.16
N ILE A 534 -17.50 -5.88 -24.14
CA ILE A 534 -17.88 -5.11 -25.32
C ILE A 534 -17.90 -3.62 -25.00
N LEU A 535 -17.17 -2.84 -25.80
CA LEU A 535 -17.17 -1.38 -25.75
C LEU A 535 -17.67 -0.83 -27.07
N THR A 536 -18.84 -0.17 -27.07
CA THR A 536 -19.39 0.46 -28.27
C THR A 536 -19.27 1.97 -28.21
N LEU A 537 -18.49 2.56 -29.12
CA LEU A 537 -18.16 3.98 -29.15
C LEU A 537 -18.90 4.72 -30.26
N TYR A 538 -19.62 5.78 -29.90
CA TYR A 538 -20.30 6.64 -30.86
C TYR A 538 -19.31 7.60 -31.53
N SER A 539 -18.74 7.17 -32.65
CA SER A 539 -17.57 7.82 -33.27
C SER A 539 -17.96 8.89 -34.29
N PHE A 540 -18.94 8.62 -35.15
CA PHE A 540 -19.43 9.59 -36.14
C PHE A 540 -20.91 9.32 -36.47
N SER A 541 -21.79 10.28 -36.22
CA SER A 541 -23.23 10.11 -36.44
C SER A 541 -23.70 10.49 -37.84
N THR A 542 -24.86 10.00 -38.28
CA THR A 542 -25.48 10.44 -39.55
C THR A 542 -25.81 11.93 -39.57
N GLU A 543 -26.11 12.54 -38.42
CA GLU A 543 -26.32 13.99 -38.32
C GLU A 543 -25.02 14.80 -38.46
N ASN A 544 -23.85 14.18 -38.28
CA ASN A 544 -22.56 14.88 -38.42
C ASN A 544 -22.23 15.28 -39.86
N TRP A 545 -22.91 14.71 -40.86
CA TRP A 545 -22.80 15.14 -42.26
C TRP A 545 -23.32 16.57 -42.52
N SER A 546 -24.07 17.15 -41.57
CA SER A 546 -24.52 18.55 -41.66
C SER A 546 -23.45 19.58 -41.22
N ARG A 547 -22.29 19.11 -40.73
CA ARG A 547 -21.18 19.98 -40.29
C ARG A 547 -20.44 20.61 -41.48
N PRO A 548 -19.61 21.64 -41.25
CA PRO A 548 -18.77 22.21 -42.31
C PRO A 548 -17.91 21.15 -43.00
N GLN A 549 -17.75 21.25 -44.32
CA GLN A 549 -17.03 20.25 -45.13
C GLN A 549 -15.59 20.02 -44.66
N GLU A 550 -14.89 21.08 -44.24
CA GLU A 550 -13.54 20.98 -43.68
C GLU A 550 -13.49 20.14 -42.39
N GLU A 551 -14.52 20.24 -41.53
CA GLU A 551 -14.61 19.44 -40.31
C GLU A 551 -14.88 17.97 -40.64
N ILE A 552 -15.75 17.70 -41.61
CA ILE A 552 -16.05 16.33 -42.07
C ILE A 552 -14.80 15.69 -42.67
N GLN A 553 -14.08 16.42 -43.54
CA GLN A 553 -12.84 15.93 -44.14
C GLN A 553 -11.80 15.61 -43.06
N GLY A 554 -11.57 16.53 -42.10
CA GLY A 554 -10.64 16.31 -41.01
C GLY A 554 -11.00 15.10 -40.13
N LEU A 555 -12.28 14.87 -39.86
CA LEU A 555 -12.74 13.69 -39.10
C LEU A 555 -12.51 12.37 -39.88
N MET A 556 -12.71 12.38 -41.20
CA MET A 556 -12.47 11.20 -42.04
C MET A 556 -10.97 10.89 -42.17
N GLU A 557 -10.12 11.92 -42.33
CA GLU A 557 -8.66 11.77 -42.31
C GLU A 557 -8.17 11.23 -40.96
N MET A 558 -8.73 11.72 -39.85
CA MET A 558 -8.46 11.18 -38.51
C MET A 558 -8.91 9.72 -38.36
N CYS A 559 -10.04 9.33 -38.95
CA CYS A 559 -10.52 7.96 -38.93
C CYS A 559 -9.53 7.02 -39.64
N VAL A 560 -9.06 7.42 -40.83
CA VAL A 560 -8.00 6.69 -41.56
C VAL A 560 -6.74 6.59 -40.70
N ALA A 561 -6.25 7.72 -40.18
CA ALA A 561 -5.05 7.74 -39.35
C ALA A 561 -5.20 6.84 -38.11
N TYR A 562 -6.33 6.86 -37.41
CA TYR A 562 -6.58 5.97 -36.28
C TYR A 562 -6.49 4.49 -36.69
N CYS A 563 -7.16 4.11 -37.79
CA CYS A 563 -7.14 2.73 -38.27
C CYS A 563 -5.76 2.25 -38.72
N GLU A 564 -4.89 3.15 -39.16
CA GLU A 564 -3.52 2.84 -39.55
C GLU A 564 -2.59 2.75 -38.33
N HIS A 565 -2.62 3.73 -37.43
CA HIS A 565 -1.69 3.82 -36.31
C HIS A 565 -2.04 2.86 -35.16
N GLU A 566 -3.32 2.57 -34.93
CA GLU A 566 -3.75 1.73 -33.81
C GLU A 566 -3.84 0.25 -34.14
N ARG A 567 -3.70 -0.13 -35.42
CA ARG A 567 -3.96 -1.51 -35.88
C ARG A 567 -3.14 -2.54 -35.14
N ASP A 568 -1.82 -2.32 -35.09
CA ASP A 568 -0.90 -3.27 -34.47
C ASP A 568 -1.08 -3.28 -32.96
N ALA A 569 -1.23 -2.11 -32.33
CA ALA A 569 -1.50 -2.00 -30.91
C ALA A 569 -2.81 -2.72 -30.52
N LEU A 570 -3.91 -2.53 -31.25
CA LEU A 570 -5.18 -3.21 -30.99
C LEU A 570 -5.04 -4.72 -31.13
N LYS A 571 -4.31 -5.19 -32.14
CA LYS A 571 -4.05 -6.62 -32.35
C LYS A 571 -3.18 -7.22 -31.25
N GLU A 572 -2.09 -6.54 -30.86
CA GLU A 572 -1.20 -6.95 -29.76
C GLU A 572 -1.94 -7.01 -28.42
N ASN A 573 -2.90 -6.12 -28.21
CA ASN A 573 -3.75 -6.10 -27.02
C ASN A 573 -5.01 -6.99 -27.15
N ASN A 574 -5.04 -7.91 -28.14
CA ASN A 574 -6.12 -8.87 -28.37
C ASN A 574 -7.52 -8.23 -28.50
N VAL A 575 -7.60 -7.04 -29.10
CA VAL A 575 -8.86 -6.31 -29.31
C VAL A 575 -9.46 -6.68 -30.67
N ARG A 576 -10.73 -7.11 -30.68
CA ARG A 576 -11.51 -7.34 -31.89
C ARG A 576 -12.30 -6.09 -32.27
N VAL A 577 -12.14 -5.59 -33.49
CA VAL A 577 -12.88 -4.42 -33.96
C VAL A 577 -14.10 -4.84 -34.78
N ARG A 578 -15.25 -4.20 -34.51
CA ARG A 578 -16.45 -4.21 -35.37
C ARG A 578 -16.81 -2.78 -35.74
N VAL A 579 -17.33 -2.60 -36.94
CA VAL A 579 -17.83 -1.30 -37.41
C VAL A 579 -19.34 -1.38 -37.56
N LEU A 580 -20.04 -0.39 -36.99
CA LEU A 580 -21.49 -0.23 -37.06
C LEU A 580 -21.82 1.01 -37.89
N GLY A 581 -22.91 0.98 -38.65
CA GLY A 581 -23.39 2.12 -39.44
C GLY A 581 -23.39 1.87 -40.95
N ARG A 582 -23.78 2.90 -41.71
CA ARG A 582 -23.93 2.81 -43.15
C ARG A 582 -22.59 2.99 -43.87
N ARG A 583 -22.35 2.14 -44.85
CA ARG A 583 -21.15 2.24 -45.72
C ARG A 583 -21.36 3.24 -46.87
N GLU A 584 -22.60 3.42 -47.29
CA GLU A 584 -22.97 4.35 -48.36
C GLU A 584 -22.66 5.81 -47.96
N GLY A 585 -22.08 6.56 -48.89
CA GLY A 585 -21.72 7.98 -48.69
C GLY A 585 -20.37 8.21 -48.00
N MET A 586 -19.71 7.18 -47.46
CA MET A 586 -18.38 7.33 -46.86
C MET A 586 -17.26 7.41 -47.91
N PRO A 587 -16.19 8.20 -47.67
CA PRO A 587 -15.02 8.21 -48.53
C PRO A 587 -14.39 6.82 -48.63
N LYS A 588 -13.99 6.45 -49.85
CA LYS A 588 -13.38 5.14 -50.12
C LYS A 588 -12.17 4.85 -49.21
N ALA A 589 -11.29 5.83 -49.00
CA ALA A 589 -10.12 5.67 -48.13
C ALA A 589 -10.49 5.30 -46.68
N ALA A 590 -11.55 5.90 -46.13
CA ALA A 590 -12.03 5.57 -44.79
C ALA A 590 -12.63 4.16 -44.73
N LEU A 591 -13.39 3.75 -45.75
CA LEU A 591 -13.93 2.39 -45.86
C LEU A 591 -12.81 1.34 -45.96
N ASP A 592 -11.82 1.57 -46.83
CA ASP A 592 -10.69 0.67 -47.02
C ASP A 592 -9.87 0.52 -45.72
N ALA A 593 -9.65 1.62 -44.99
CA ALA A 593 -8.93 1.60 -43.71
C ALA A 593 -9.71 0.87 -42.60
N LEU A 594 -11.02 1.09 -42.51
CA LEU A 594 -11.90 0.39 -41.56
C LEU A 594 -11.96 -1.12 -41.84
N ASP A 595 -12.07 -1.50 -43.12
CA ASP A 595 -12.08 -2.92 -43.51
C ASP A 595 -10.75 -3.60 -43.19
N ALA A 596 -9.63 -2.93 -43.47
CA ALA A 596 -8.31 -3.44 -43.13
C ALA A 596 -8.15 -3.63 -41.61
N LEU A 597 -8.66 -2.72 -40.78
CA LEU A 597 -8.64 -2.84 -39.32
C LEU A 597 -9.51 -4.01 -38.83
N VAL A 598 -10.73 -4.14 -39.37
CA VAL A 598 -11.64 -5.26 -39.03
C VAL A 598 -11.02 -6.60 -39.43
N ASP A 599 -10.43 -6.70 -40.62
CA ASP A 599 -9.79 -7.93 -41.08
C ASP A 599 -8.55 -8.30 -40.25
N ALA A 600 -7.72 -7.31 -39.89
CA ALA A 600 -6.53 -7.50 -39.07
C ALA A 600 -6.85 -7.99 -37.64
N THR A 601 -8.01 -7.64 -37.11
CA THR A 601 -8.43 -7.93 -35.73
C THR A 601 -9.48 -9.05 -35.62
N LYS A 602 -9.94 -9.62 -36.74
CA LYS A 602 -11.07 -10.59 -36.78
C LYS A 602 -10.87 -11.85 -35.92
N ASN A 603 -9.63 -12.26 -35.71
CA ASN A 603 -9.25 -13.45 -34.93
C ASN A 603 -8.96 -13.15 -33.45
N CYS A 604 -9.01 -11.87 -33.04
CA CYS A 604 -8.84 -11.52 -31.64
C CYS A 604 -10.04 -11.98 -30.83
N THR A 605 -9.78 -12.46 -29.61
CA THR A 605 -10.77 -13.07 -28.71
C THR A 605 -10.99 -12.28 -27.43
N GLY A 606 -10.24 -11.19 -27.22
CA GLY A 606 -10.42 -10.27 -26.09
C GLY A 606 -11.58 -9.30 -26.34
N ILE A 607 -11.39 -8.02 -26.01
CA ILE A 607 -12.50 -7.06 -26.01
C ILE A 607 -13.02 -6.82 -27.41
N THR A 608 -14.34 -6.80 -27.57
CA THR A 608 -14.95 -6.35 -28.83
C THR A 608 -15.21 -4.87 -28.78
N MET A 609 -14.39 -4.08 -29.49
CA MET A 609 -14.62 -2.66 -29.70
C MET A 609 -15.52 -2.45 -30.93
N CYS A 610 -16.70 -1.88 -30.72
CA CYS A 610 -17.59 -1.49 -31.80
C CYS A 610 -17.47 0.02 -32.08
N LEU A 611 -17.06 0.37 -33.30
CA LEU A 611 -17.01 1.76 -33.75
C LEU A 611 -18.28 2.08 -34.54
N ALA A 612 -19.15 2.90 -33.97
CA ALA A 612 -20.32 3.40 -34.68
C ALA A 612 -19.94 4.62 -35.54
N VAL A 613 -19.78 4.38 -36.85
CA VAL A 613 -19.30 5.35 -37.84
C VAL A 613 -20.35 5.47 -38.94
N ASN A 614 -20.74 6.70 -39.27
CA ASN A 614 -21.90 6.97 -40.13
C ASN A 614 -23.15 6.22 -39.64
N TYR A 615 -23.38 6.28 -38.33
CA TYR A 615 -24.42 5.52 -37.64
C TYR A 615 -25.54 6.44 -37.13
N GLY A 616 -26.78 5.95 -37.21
CA GLY A 616 -27.95 6.54 -36.57
C GLY A 616 -28.97 5.44 -36.26
N GLY A 617 -29.52 5.41 -35.05
CA GLY A 617 -30.42 4.36 -34.58
C GLY A 617 -31.75 4.31 -35.34
N ARG A 618 -32.30 5.48 -35.70
CA ARG A 618 -33.48 5.57 -36.59
C ARG A 618 -33.19 4.98 -37.96
N ASP A 619 -32.01 5.29 -38.51
CA ASP A 619 -31.57 4.79 -39.81
C ASP A 619 -31.42 3.26 -39.79
N GLU A 620 -30.80 2.72 -38.72
CA GLU A 620 -30.64 1.28 -38.50
C GLU A 620 -32.00 0.56 -38.42
N ILE A 621 -32.96 1.10 -37.67
CA ILE A 621 -34.30 0.53 -37.55
C ILE A 621 -35.02 0.53 -38.91
N VAL A 622 -34.91 1.61 -39.69
CA VAL A 622 -35.49 1.69 -41.03
C VAL A 622 -34.86 0.66 -41.96
N ASP A 623 -33.54 0.49 -41.91
CA ASP A 623 -32.83 -0.47 -42.77
C ASP A 623 -33.18 -1.92 -42.40
N ALA A 624 -33.30 -2.23 -41.10
CA ALA A 624 -33.80 -3.52 -40.62
C ALA A 624 -35.23 -3.79 -41.10
N ALA A 625 -36.13 -2.82 -40.98
CA ALA A 625 -37.51 -2.92 -41.44
C ALA A 625 -37.59 -3.12 -42.96
N ARG A 626 -36.78 -2.40 -43.75
CA ARG A 626 -36.69 -2.60 -45.21
C ARG A 626 -36.18 -3.99 -45.57
N SER A 627 -35.18 -4.50 -44.86
CA SER A 627 -34.65 -5.85 -45.08
C SER A 627 -35.73 -6.91 -44.84
N LEU A 628 -36.49 -6.80 -43.73
CA LEU A 628 -37.59 -7.72 -43.42
C LEU A 628 -38.73 -7.60 -44.42
N ALA A 629 -39.11 -6.38 -44.81
CA ALA A 629 -40.15 -6.15 -45.81
C ALA A 629 -39.77 -6.76 -47.17
N THR A 630 -38.49 -6.71 -47.54
CA THR A 630 -37.99 -7.34 -48.78
C THR A 630 -38.13 -8.86 -48.72
N LEU A 631 -37.70 -9.48 -47.61
CA LEU A 631 -37.85 -10.93 -47.39
C LEU A 631 -39.30 -11.38 -47.29
N ALA A 632 -40.18 -10.51 -46.79
CA ALA A 632 -41.61 -10.77 -46.79
C ALA A 632 -42.20 -10.68 -48.21
N ALA A 633 -41.77 -9.69 -49.00
CA ALA A 633 -42.26 -9.46 -50.35
C ALA A 633 -41.81 -10.55 -51.35
N ASP A 634 -40.62 -11.13 -51.15
CA ASP A 634 -40.10 -12.22 -51.99
C ASP A 634 -40.56 -13.63 -51.54
N GLY A 635 -41.32 -13.72 -50.44
CA GLY A 635 -41.86 -14.97 -49.90
C GLY A 635 -40.90 -15.78 -49.02
N THR A 636 -39.70 -15.27 -48.75
CA THR A 636 -38.70 -15.93 -47.89
C THR A 636 -39.08 -15.87 -46.40
N LEU A 637 -39.92 -14.92 -45.99
CA LEU A 637 -40.33 -14.70 -44.60
C LEU A 637 -41.85 -14.49 -44.49
N ASP A 638 -42.52 -15.22 -43.58
CA ASP A 638 -43.89 -14.88 -43.19
C ASP A 638 -43.87 -13.58 -42.36
N PRO A 639 -44.59 -12.51 -42.76
CA PRO A 639 -44.69 -11.27 -41.98
C PRO A 639 -45.09 -11.49 -40.51
N LYS A 640 -45.87 -12.53 -40.21
CA LYS A 640 -46.30 -12.86 -38.84
C LYS A 640 -45.17 -13.42 -37.99
N ALA A 641 -44.09 -13.92 -38.59
CA ALA A 641 -42.90 -14.40 -37.90
C ALA A 641 -41.95 -13.27 -37.50
N ILE A 642 -42.26 -12.01 -37.83
CA ILE A 642 -41.45 -10.85 -37.40
C ILE A 642 -41.72 -10.58 -35.92
N ASP A 643 -40.77 -10.97 -35.09
CA ASP A 643 -40.71 -10.65 -33.66
C ASP A 643 -39.47 -9.81 -33.31
N ALA A 644 -39.31 -9.47 -32.02
CA ALA A 644 -38.19 -8.68 -31.54
C ALA A 644 -36.82 -9.34 -31.81
N THR A 645 -36.74 -10.67 -31.73
CA THR A 645 -35.50 -11.41 -31.96
C THR A 645 -35.11 -11.40 -33.44
N LEU A 646 -36.06 -11.66 -34.33
CA LEU A 646 -35.83 -11.59 -35.77
C LEU A 646 -35.47 -10.15 -36.20
N PHE A 647 -36.12 -9.15 -35.61
CA PHE A 647 -35.80 -7.75 -35.86
C PHE A 647 -34.38 -7.40 -35.40
N ALA A 648 -33.99 -7.80 -34.18
CA ALA A 648 -32.65 -7.59 -33.65
C ALA A 648 -31.55 -8.24 -34.52
N ASN A 649 -31.84 -9.40 -35.13
CA ASN A 649 -30.94 -10.07 -36.06
C ASN A 649 -30.71 -9.31 -37.39
N LYS A 650 -31.54 -8.29 -37.68
CA LYS A 650 -31.37 -7.39 -38.83
C LYS A 650 -30.67 -6.08 -38.47
N LEU A 651 -30.43 -5.80 -37.20
CA LEU A 651 -29.64 -4.65 -36.76
C LEU A 651 -28.15 -4.91 -36.98
N THR A 652 -27.35 -3.83 -37.05
CA THR A 652 -25.89 -3.91 -37.22
C THR A 652 -25.20 -4.51 -35.99
N THR A 653 -25.84 -4.41 -34.83
CA THR A 653 -25.39 -5.01 -33.56
C THR A 653 -25.68 -6.51 -33.46
N ARG A 654 -26.23 -7.16 -34.50
CA ARG A 654 -26.55 -8.60 -34.48
C ARG A 654 -25.41 -9.44 -33.89
N GLY A 655 -25.79 -10.40 -33.05
CA GLY A 655 -24.86 -11.27 -32.33
C GLY A 655 -24.10 -10.60 -31.18
N LEU A 656 -24.44 -9.36 -30.80
CA LEU A 656 -23.99 -8.74 -29.56
C LEU A 656 -25.17 -8.67 -28.58
N PRO A 657 -24.93 -8.85 -27.27
CA PRO A 657 -25.90 -8.47 -26.25
C PRO A 657 -26.15 -6.95 -26.30
N ASP A 658 -27.32 -6.53 -25.84
CA ASP A 658 -27.64 -5.11 -25.67
C ASP A 658 -26.74 -4.47 -24.58
N PRO A 659 -26.47 -3.15 -24.65
CA PRO A 659 -25.70 -2.45 -23.62
C PRO A 659 -26.36 -2.57 -22.24
N ASP A 660 -25.56 -2.92 -21.24
CA ASP A 660 -25.94 -2.85 -19.82
C ASP A 660 -25.92 -1.39 -19.34
N LEU A 661 -24.93 -0.61 -19.79
CA LEU A 661 -24.67 0.76 -19.36
C LEU A 661 -24.35 1.66 -20.56
N LEU A 662 -25.05 2.79 -20.66
CA LEU A 662 -24.77 3.89 -21.57
C LEU A 662 -24.15 5.05 -20.81
N ILE A 663 -22.90 5.39 -21.13
CA ILE A 663 -22.20 6.55 -20.56
C ILE A 663 -22.20 7.68 -21.59
N ARG A 664 -22.56 8.89 -21.16
CA ARG A 664 -22.49 10.10 -21.97
C ARG A 664 -21.70 11.18 -21.25
N THR A 665 -20.65 11.66 -21.90
CA THR A 665 -19.86 12.81 -21.43
C THR A 665 -20.48 14.14 -21.86
N GLY A 666 -20.09 15.22 -21.20
CA GLY A 666 -20.38 16.60 -21.60
C GLY A 666 -21.73 17.17 -21.18
N GLY A 667 -22.46 16.53 -20.25
CA GLY A 667 -23.59 17.09 -19.49
C GLY A 667 -24.97 17.10 -20.16
N ASP A 668 -25.08 16.70 -21.43
CA ASP A 668 -26.34 16.72 -22.16
C ASP A 668 -27.22 15.50 -21.86
N PHE A 669 -28.42 15.67 -21.31
CA PHE A 669 -29.36 14.57 -21.03
C PHE A 669 -30.14 14.12 -22.29
N ARG A 670 -29.46 13.42 -23.21
CA ARG A 670 -30.07 12.80 -24.40
C ARG A 670 -29.22 11.68 -24.98
N VAL A 671 -29.87 10.73 -25.65
CA VAL A 671 -29.21 9.59 -26.30
C VAL A 671 -28.72 9.87 -27.72
N SER A 672 -29.05 11.03 -28.30
CA SER A 672 -28.52 11.49 -29.60
C SER A 672 -28.66 10.48 -30.77
N ASN A 673 -29.83 9.84 -30.90
CA ASN A 673 -30.09 8.84 -31.95
C ASN A 673 -29.10 7.66 -31.91
N TYR A 674 -28.52 7.37 -30.74
CA TYR A 674 -27.55 6.28 -30.58
C TYR A 674 -28.25 5.03 -30.04
N LEU A 675 -28.05 3.88 -30.70
CA LEU A 675 -28.47 2.55 -30.25
C LEU A 675 -29.92 2.45 -29.75
N LEU A 676 -30.86 3.12 -30.43
CA LEU A 676 -32.23 3.35 -29.92
C LEU A 676 -32.99 2.07 -29.56
N TRP A 677 -32.72 0.97 -30.28
CA TRP A 677 -33.33 -0.33 -29.96
C TRP A 677 -32.64 -0.97 -28.76
N GLN A 678 -31.31 -0.97 -28.78
CA GLN A 678 -30.47 -1.73 -27.87
C GLN A 678 -30.45 -1.11 -26.46
N ILE A 679 -30.53 0.22 -26.31
CA ILE A 679 -30.49 0.87 -24.99
C ILE A 679 -31.83 0.87 -24.24
N SER A 680 -32.83 0.14 -24.74
CA SER A 680 -34.18 0.13 -24.17
C SER A 680 -34.23 -0.23 -22.68
N TYR A 681 -33.26 -1.03 -22.20
CA TYR A 681 -33.09 -1.41 -20.80
C TYR A 681 -31.71 -1.06 -20.22
N ALA A 682 -30.93 -0.25 -20.93
CA ALA A 682 -29.62 0.16 -20.44
C ALA A 682 -29.76 1.19 -19.31
N GLU A 683 -28.93 1.06 -18.28
CA GLU A 683 -28.73 2.15 -17.32
C GLU A 683 -28.04 3.32 -18.02
N ILE A 684 -28.42 4.55 -17.69
CA ILE A 684 -27.86 5.74 -18.33
C ILE A 684 -27.09 6.56 -17.29
N ALA A 685 -25.81 6.78 -17.55
CA ALA A 685 -24.96 7.69 -16.81
C ALA A 685 -24.62 8.90 -17.70
N VAL A 686 -25.07 10.09 -17.28
CA VAL A 686 -24.69 11.36 -17.92
C VAL A 686 -23.77 12.10 -16.96
N ILE A 687 -22.59 12.49 -17.45
CA ILE A 687 -21.56 13.16 -16.66
C ILE A 687 -21.18 14.49 -17.32
N ASP A 688 -20.79 15.48 -16.51
CA ASP A 688 -20.49 16.84 -16.97
C ASP A 688 -19.11 16.94 -17.63
N GLU A 689 -18.20 16.05 -17.23
CA GLU A 689 -16.85 15.91 -17.75
C GLU A 689 -16.88 15.74 -19.27
N GLN A 690 -16.01 16.46 -19.97
CA GLN A 690 -15.90 16.36 -21.42
C GLN A 690 -15.02 15.16 -21.79
N TRP A 691 -15.31 14.50 -22.91
CA TRP A 691 -14.62 13.26 -23.31
C TRP A 691 -13.08 13.31 -23.20
N PRO A 692 -12.37 14.37 -23.62
CA PRO A 692 -10.90 14.39 -23.52
C PRO A 692 -10.35 14.40 -22.09
N ASP A 693 -11.16 14.76 -21.09
CA ASP A 693 -10.81 14.77 -19.66
C ASP A 693 -11.38 13.54 -18.91
N PHE A 694 -12.06 12.61 -19.59
CA PHE A 694 -12.64 11.44 -18.95
C PHE A 694 -11.55 10.41 -18.57
N THR A 695 -11.43 10.14 -17.28
CA THR A 695 -10.34 9.33 -16.69
C THR A 695 -10.77 7.90 -16.39
N ARG A 696 -9.79 6.99 -16.24
CA ARG A 696 -9.98 5.61 -15.81
C ARG A 696 -10.69 5.53 -14.45
N GLU A 697 -10.28 6.35 -13.49
CA GLU A 697 -10.81 6.37 -12.12
C GLU A 697 -12.30 6.74 -12.13
N ARG A 698 -12.64 7.79 -12.88
CA ARG A 698 -14.04 8.19 -13.08
C ARG A 698 -14.87 7.12 -13.78
N PHE A 699 -14.30 6.40 -14.75
CA PHE A 699 -14.98 5.26 -15.37
C PHE A 699 -15.27 4.16 -14.35
N PHE A 700 -14.30 3.81 -13.49
CA PHE A 700 -14.47 2.80 -12.44
C PHE A 700 -15.52 3.18 -11.40
N GLU A 701 -15.59 4.46 -11.00
CA GLU A 701 -16.67 4.96 -10.15
C GLU A 701 -18.05 4.69 -10.77
N LEU A 702 -18.22 4.96 -12.07
CA LEU A 702 -19.49 4.69 -12.77
C LEU A 702 -19.83 3.20 -12.84
N ILE A 703 -18.81 2.33 -12.93
CA ILE A 703 -19.02 0.88 -12.89
C ILE A 703 -19.44 0.42 -11.49
N SER A 704 -18.80 0.94 -10.44
CA SER A 704 -19.20 0.67 -9.06
C SER A 704 -20.62 1.15 -8.77
N ASP A 705 -20.97 2.36 -9.21
CA ASP A 705 -22.32 2.92 -9.11
C ASP A 705 -23.35 2.05 -9.86
N PHE A 706 -22.99 1.55 -11.04
CA PHE A 706 -23.83 0.62 -11.80
C PHE A 706 -24.03 -0.70 -11.05
N ALA A 707 -22.95 -1.30 -10.55
CA ALA A 707 -22.98 -2.59 -9.86
C ALA A 707 -23.72 -2.52 -8.51
N GLY A 708 -23.77 -1.35 -7.87
CA GLY A 708 -24.52 -1.10 -6.65
C GLY A 708 -26.05 -1.02 -6.83
N ARG A 709 -26.56 -0.93 -8.06
CA ARG A 709 -28.00 -0.81 -8.33
C ARG A 709 -28.70 -2.16 -8.27
N SER A 710 -29.82 -2.23 -7.55
CA SER A 710 -30.74 -3.36 -7.62
C SER A 710 -31.53 -3.30 -8.93
N ARG A 711 -31.22 -4.16 -9.90
CA ARG A 711 -31.94 -4.22 -11.19
C ARG A 711 -33.39 -4.65 -10.97
N ARG A 712 -34.34 -3.73 -11.18
CA ARG A 712 -35.77 -4.03 -11.22
C ARG A 712 -36.21 -4.12 -12.67
N PHE A 713 -36.08 -5.29 -13.29
CA PHE A 713 -36.63 -5.58 -14.64
C PHE A 713 -38.16 -5.64 -14.63
N GLY A 714 -38.84 -4.63 -14.05
CA GLY A 714 -40.27 -4.66 -13.79
C GLY A 714 -40.73 -5.67 -12.72
N ASN A 715 -39.81 -6.42 -12.09
CA ASN A 715 -40.13 -7.30 -10.98
C ASN A 715 -40.23 -6.52 -9.67
N ILE A 716 -41.31 -6.77 -8.93
CA ILE A 716 -41.50 -6.35 -7.54
C ILE A 716 -40.84 -7.42 -6.69
N ASP A 717 -39.89 -7.04 -5.83
CA ASP A 717 -39.27 -7.98 -4.90
C ASP A 717 -40.37 -8.59 -4.02
N SER A 718 -40.49 -9.92 -4.06
CA SER A 718 -41.21 -10.65 -3.04
C SER A 718 -40.30 -10.79 -1.82
N GLN A 719 -40.64 -10.01 -0.78
CA GLN A 719 -40.09 -9.92 0.59
C GLN A 719 -39.04 -8.84 0.83
#